data_AF-A0A955VJM4-F1
#
_entry.id   AF-A0A955VJM4-F1
#
_cell.length_a   1.000
_cell.length_b   1.000
_cell.length_c   1.000
_cell.angle_alpha   90.00
_cell.angle_beta   90.00
_cell.angle_gamma   90.00
#
_symmetry.space_group_name_H-M   'P 1'
#
loop_
_entity.id
_entity.type
_entity.pdbx_description
1 polymer ?
#
loop_
_entity_poly.entity_id
_entity_poly.type
_entity_poly.pdbx_seq_one_letter_code
_entity_poly.pdbx_strand_id
1 'polypeptide(L)'
;MFRRPLKIVPALLLLATLGACGTADSTTEADAVVPVTVAVTSVSAPTPLVPNSSIQIDGLGFADGTLTVSLEGTFVPEGGAPLAVNLVLSHDVVSPSRLRGGLDGNAISELGSSRGSFSGRLVVTKVRDGQRASDSGSLNFQLVESLTPSLDALSPDVVFFGDELQVRGTNFLIGAEGSSVLTLAGSFTLDDGGSSVDTIGKVALLATSRTEATVLVLPDLLGVSSGRFKGTASLENLHAGNANGEKSDSVNHELTLARPTFTSLSSFSISRGRSVQFTARGLLPLLSNAGTDQLTLLRLEGQLLLDDFSVVPLQGNSALLLGFELESLTYDRATFILRYDDLGAANISGQFQGTIAPVVYYNGTEQRGDPFNCNLPGESPTFCKVEIAPQTQVIFAKFLDDFPQALERFGLRNVEALVKARILDVMRRDYGGLSIEIRDTRPTDYVEYSVVEIAGVDPNHQDLFGLDNTCSGENGSCKDTGNKRFNDVIGGKNALSGEKGFPSYGGVFVDSFFQFSKKKGNPALGTETFDEIFGCCSPELGGNTVQVGEYPGGSRDAEIAEAIRVLGNILGNTIVHEVGHSLGMTAQGGADTFHNLIDKPGAIMDNGSSRPFSERAELDGTTILFRCHNRRYLEQILPKPGAPQGDCIP
;
A
#
# COMPACT_ATOMS: atom_id res chain seq x y z
N MET A 1 -4.05 -5.29 12.09
CA MET A 1 -4.97 -5.54 10.97
C MET A 1 -4.34 -6.57 10.04
N PHE A 2 -5.03 -7.67 9.75
CA PHE A 2 -4.53 -8.80 8.97
C PHE A 2 -4.12 -8.39 7.54
N ARG A 3 -2.86 -8.64 7.15
CA ARG A 3 -2.39 -8.51 5.76
C ARG A 3 -2.85 -9.72 4.94
N ARG A 4 -3.56 -9.48 3.83
CA ARG A 4 -3.71 -10.45 2.73
C ARG A 4 -2.59 -10.23 1.70
N PRO A 5 -2.03 -11.28 1.09
CA PRO A 5 -1.00 -11.13 0.07
C PRO A 5 -1.58 -10.65 -1.25
N LEU A 6 -0.86 -9.71 -1.88
CA LEU A 6 -1.10 -9.15 -3.20
C LEU A 6 -0.87 -10.25 -4.26
N LYS A 7 -1.91 -10.64 -5.00
CA LYS A 7 -1.77 -11.51 -6.17
C LYS A 7 -1.45 -10.66 -7.39
N ILE A 8 -0.24 -10.79 -7.92
CA ILE A 8 0.17 -10.23 -9.21
C ILE A 8 -0.37 -11.15 -10.30
N VAL A 9 -1.24 -10.64 -11.16
CA VAL A 9 -1.73 -11.32 -12.37
C VAL A 9 -0.93 -10.76 -13.55
N PRO A 10 -0.21 -11.57 -14.35
CA PRO A 10 0.43 -11.08 -15.55
C PRO A 10 -0.58 -10.98 -16.69
N ALA A 11 -0.54 -9.84 -17.39
CA ALA A 11 -1.32 -9.55 -18.58
C ALA A 11 -0.92 -10.47 -19.73
N LEU A 12 -1.91 -11.15 -20.33
CA LEU A 12 -1.72 -11.99 -21.51
C LEU A 12 -1.84 -11.12 -22.77
N LEU A 13 -0.76 -11.08 -23.57
CA LEU A 13 -0.72 -10.41 -24.85
C LEU A 13 -1.50 -11.25 -25.88
N LEU A 14 -2.57 -10.68 -26.44
CA LEU A 14 -3.34 -11.27 -27.53
C LEU A 14 -2.62 -10.97 -28.86
N LEU A 15 -2.15 -12.00 -29.57
CA LEU A 15 -1.80 -11.90 -31.00
C LEU A 15 -2.88 -12.62 -31.81
N ALA A 16 -3.55 -11.86 -32.66
CA ALA A 16 -4.46 -12.36 -33.69
C ALA A 16 -3.71 -12.55 -35.01
N THR A 17 -3.90 -13.70 -35.66
CA THR A 17 -3.89 -13.81 -37.13
C THR A 17 -4.86 -14.88 -37.61
N LEU A 18 -5.49 -14.56 -38.75
CA LEU A 18 -6.68 -15.16 -39.36
C LEU A 18 -6.42 -16.48 -40.12
N GLY A 19 -7.41 -17.37 -40.07
CA GLY A 19 -8.15 -17.82 -41.26
C GLY A 19 -7.67 -19.06 -42.03
N ALA A 20 -8.39 -20.18 -41.87
CA ALA A 20 -8.85 -21.03 -42.98
C ALA A 20 -9.95 -22.00 -42.51
N CYS A 21 -11.10 -21.99 -43.19
CA CYS A 21 -12.18 -22.97 -43.02
C CYS A 21 -11.77 -24.36 -43.53
N GLY A 22 -12.10 -25.40 -42.77
CA GLY A 22 -12.08 -26.79 -43.22
C GLY A 22 -12.88 -27.66 -42.27
N THR A 23 -14.07 -28.08 -42.70
CA THR A 23 -14.91 -29.09 -42.05
C THR A 23 -14.43 -30.49 -42.44
N ALA A 24 -14.00 -31.32 -41.50
CA ALA A 24 -14.26 -32.78 -41.42
C ALA A 24 -13.37 -33.47 -40.37
N ASP A 25 -13.97 -34.47 -39.72
CA ASP A 25 -13.40 -35.59 -38.99
C ASP A 25 -12.68 -35.35 -37.64
N SER A 26 -13.46 -35.61 -36.59
CA SER A 26 -12.98 -36.01 -35.27
C SER A 26 -12.31 -37.39 -35.36
N THR A 27 -11.06 -37.42 -35.82
CA THR A 27 -10.11 -38.43 -35.36
C THR A 27 -9.55 -37.97 -34.03
N THR A 28 -9.70 -38.81 -33.00
CA THR A 28 -8.91 -38.75 -31.77
C THR A 28 -7.43 -38.65 -32.13
N GLU A 29 -6.87 -37.44 -32.13
CA GLU A 29 -5.43 -37.25 -32.02
C GLU A 29 -5.05 -37.93 -30.70
N ALA A 30 -4.30 -39.03 -30.82
CA ALA A 30 -3.57 -39.56 -29.70
C ALA A 30 -2.77 -38.40 -29.11
N ASP A 31 -2.96 -38.11 -27.82
CA ASP A 31 -2.14 -37.15 -27.08
C ASP A 31 -0.69 -37.37 -27.47
N ALA A 32 -0.12 -36.44 -28.23
CA ALA A 32 1.26 -36.50 -28.62
C ALA A 32 2.06 -36.44 -27.33
N VAL A 33 2.65 -37.58 -26.94
CA VAL A 33 3.44 -37.71 -25.72
C VAL A 33 4.60 -36.71 -25.85
N VAL A 34 4.47 -35.58 -25.16
CA VAL A 34 5.50 -34.54 -25.15
C VAL A 34 6.77 -35.17 -24.58
N PRO A 35 7.89 -35.18 -25.32
CA PRO A 35 9.10 -35.84 -24.87
C PRO A 35 9.60 -35.18 -23.57
N VAL A 36 9.91 -36.01 -22.58
CA VAL A 36 10.56 -35.53 -21.35
C VAL A 36 11.91 -34.95 -21.72
N THR A 37 12.13 -33.68 -21.36
CA THR A 37 13.38 -32.98 -21.58
C THR A 37 13.91 -32.43 -20.26
N VAL A 38 15.23 -32.46 -20.13
CA VAL A 38 15.99 -31.79 -19.09
C VAL A 38 17.28 -31.29 -19.74
N ALA A 39 17.68 -30.06 -19.43
CA ALA A 39 18.93 -29.50 -19.90
C ALA A 39 19.61 -28.75 -18.76
N VAL A 40 20.90 -29.00 -18.53
CA VAL A 40 21.72 -28.31 -17.54
C VAL A 40 22.54 -27.26 -18.27
N THR A 41 22.28 -25.98 -17.99
CA THR A 41 23.02 -24.88 -18.63
C THR A 41 24.22 -24.45 -17.82
N SER A 42 24.15 -24.50 -16.49
CA SER A 42 25.31 -24.24 -15.62
C SER A 42 25.19 -24.93 -14.27
N VAL A 43 26.33 -25.33 -13.72
CA VAL A 43 26.48 -25.82 -12.35
C VAL A 43 27.51 -24.94 -11.65
N SER A 44 27.16 -24.41 -10.49
CA SER A 44 28.05 -23.54 -9.71
C SER A 44 27.91 -23.83 -8.22
N ALA A 45 29.01 -23.71 -7.49
CA ALA A 45 29.06 -23.91 -6.06
C ALA A 45 30.10 -22.96 -5.45
N PRO A 46 29.91 -22.49 -4.20
CA PRO A 46 30.97 -21.76 -3.52
C PRO A 46 32.20 -22.66 -3.38
N THR A 47 33.41 -22.10 -3.47
CA THR A 47 34.65 -22.88 -3.29
C THR A 47 35.54 -22.18 -2.27
N PRO A 48 36.03 -22.88 -1.24
CA PRO A 48 35.71 -24.28 -0.88
C PRO A 48 34.27 -24.47 -0.40
N LEU A 49 33.81 -25.73 -0.39
CA LEU A 49 32.56 -26.19 0.23
C LEU A 49 32.83 -26.65 1.67
N VAL A 50 31.87 -26.40 2.54
CA VAL A 50 31.77 -26.90 3.92
C VAL A 50 30.51 -27.75 4.10
N PRO A 51 30.33 -28.46 5.22
CA PRO A 51 29.06 -29.13 5.48
C PRO A 51 27.84 -28.21 5.34
N ASN A 52 26.76 -28.74 4.76
CA ASN A 52 25.52 -28.04 4.41
C ASN A 52 25.64 -26.98 3.30
N SER A 53 26.77 -26.94 2.58
CA SER A 53 26.88 -26.10 1.37
C SER A 53 25.86 -26.53 0.32
N SER A 54 25.46 -25.56 -0.52
CA SER A 54 24.56 -25.81 -1.64
C SER A 54 25.25 -25.63 -2.99
N ILE A 55 24.85 -26.46 -3.95
CA ILE A 55 25.28 -26.42 -5.34
C ILE A 55 24.09 -25.92 -6.17
N GLN A 56 24.26 -24.80 -6.87
CA GLN A 56 23.25 -24.24 -7.75
C GLN A 56 23.35 -24.88 -9.14
N ILE A 57 22.20 -25.26 -9.67
CA ILE A 57 22.06 -25.87 -11.00
C ILE A 57 21.02 -25.05 -11.76
N ASP A 58 21.43 -24.38 -12.83
CA ASP A 58 20.53 -23.68 -13.73
C ASP A 58 20.32 -24.51 -15.00
N GLY A 59 19.12 -24.43 -15.56
CA GLY A 59 18.74 -25.26 -16.69
C GLY A 59 17.30 -25.09 -17.14
N LEU A 60 16.81 -26.09 -17.88
CA LEU A 60 15.44 -26.17 -18.36
C LEU A 60 14.83 -27.53 -18.03
N GLY A 61 13.50 -27.56 -17.92
CA GLY A 61 12.74 -28.79 -17.71
C GLY A 61 12.72 -29.26 -16.26
N PHE A 62 13.00 -28.40 -15.27
CA PHE A 62 12.91 -28.77 -13.85
C PHE A 62 11.49 -28.69 -13.28
N ALA A 63 10.53 -28.15 -14.04
CA ALA A 63 9.11 -28.21 -13.68
C ALA A 63 8.53 -29.61 -13.94
N ASP A 64 7.81 -30.13 -12.95
CA ASP A 64 7.07 -31.40 -12.96
C ASP A 64 7.92 -32.68 -13.11
N GLY A 65 7.31 -33.83 -12.81
CA GLY A 65 7.98 -35.13 -12.81
C GLY A 65 8.86 -35.36 -11.59
N THR A 66 9.50 -36.52 -11.51
CA THR A 66 10.43 -36.86 -10.45
C THR A 66 11.85 -36.53 -10.89
N LEU A 67 12.55 -35.71 -10.11
CA LEU A 67 13.94 -35.35 -10.33
C LEU A 67 14.87 -36.14 -9.40
N THR A 68 16.06 -36.44 -9.91
CA THR A 68 17.17 -36.98 -9.12
C THR A 68 18.42 -36.21 -9.50
N VAL A 69 19.11 -35.69 -8.49
CA VAL A 69 20.38 -34.98 -8.65
C VAL A 69 21.47 -35.87 -8.08
N SER A 70 22.50 -36.20 -8.86
CA SER A 70 23.63 -37.01 -8.40
C SER A 70 24.99 -36.42 -8.75
N LEU A 71 25.97 -36.67 -7.90
CA LEU A 71 27.39 -36.44 -8.16
C LEU A 71 28.02 -37.71 -8.70
N GLU A 72 28.64 -37.61 -9.88
CA GLU A 72 29.41 -38.68 -10.51
C GLU A 72 30.84 -38.21 -10.74
N GLY A 73 31.82 -38.89 -10.16
CA GLY A 73 33.22 -38.46 -10.30
C GLY A 73 34.18 -39.19 -9.38
N THR A 74 35.26 -38.50 -9.04
CA THR A 74 36.27 -38.99 -8.10
C THR A 74 36.42 -37.99 -6.96
N PHE A 75 36.35 -38.48 -5.73
CA PHE A 75 36.69 -37.73 -4.53
C PHE A 75 38.02 -38.24 -3.98
N VAL A 76 38.96 -37.34 -3.72
CA VAL A 76 40.25 -37.67 -3.12
C VAL A 76 40.25 -37.07 -1.71
N PRO A 77 40.03 -37.90 -0.66
CA PRO A 77 40.15 -37.44 0.72
C PRO A 77 41.54 -36.86 1.00
N GLU A 78 41.63 -35.89 1.90
CA GLU A 78 42.93 -35.34 2.31
C GLU A 78 43.82 -36.45 2.90
N GLY A 79 44.98 -36.69 2.29
CA GLY A 79 45.89 -37.78 2.68
C GLY A 79 45.41 -39.20 2.35
N GLY A 80 44.30 -39.34 1.62
CA GLY A 80 43.70 -40.62 1.25
C GLY A 80 43.89 -41.02 -0.22
N ALA A 81 43.42 -42.23 -0.56
CA ALA A 81 43.38 -42.70 -1.94
C ALA A 81 42.11 -42.20 -2.66
N PRO A 82 42.15 -41.99 -4.00
CA PRO A 82 40.96 -41.61 -4.77
C PRO A 82 39.81 -42.61 -4.65
N LEU A 83 38.60 -42.11 -4.41
CA LEU A 83 37.35 -42.86 -4.30
C LEU A 83 36.42 -42.51 -5.46
N ALA A 84 35.85 -43.52 -6.13
CA ALA A 84 34.80 -43.30 -7.11
C ALA A 84 33.50 -42.89 -6.41
N VAL A 85 32.87 -41.82 -6.88
CA VAL A 85 31.64 -41.26 -6.31
C VAL A 85 30.50 -41.43 -7.30
N ASN A 86 29.40 -42.00 -6.82
CA ASN A 86 28.07 -41.98 -7.45
C ASN A 86 27.05 -41.76 -6.33
N LEU A 87 26.85 -40.50 -5.98
CA LEU A 87 26.13 -40.06 -4.77
C LEU A 87 24.88 -39.29 -5.18
N VAL A 88 23.71 -39.64 -4.63
CA VAL A 88 22.48 -38.87 -4.83
C VAL A 88 22.41 -37.76 -3.78
N LEU A 89 22.18 -36.52 -4.21
CA LEU A 89 22.04 -35.36 -3.34
C LEU A 89 20.58 -35.11 -2.97
N SER A 90 20.36 -34.61 -1.75
CA SER A 90 19.14 -33.87 -1.44
C SER A 90 19.05 -32.64 -2.35
N HIS A 91 17.83 -32.29 -2.78
CA HIS A 91 17.65 -31.14 -3.65
C HIS A 91 16.28 -30.49 -3.49
N ASP A 92 16.24 -29.19 -3.77
CA ASP A 92 15.03 -28.39 -3.84
C ASP A 92 14.86 -27.78 -5.24
N VAL A 93 13.61 -27.72 -5.72
CA VAL A 93 13.25 -26.98 -6.92
C VAL A 93 12.99 -25.52 -6.53
N VAL A 94 13.92 -24.63 -6.89
CA VAL A 94 13.80 -23.19 -6.59
C VAL A 94 12.88 -22.49 -7.60
N SER A 95 12.96 -22.90 -8.86
CA SER A 95 12.11 -22.43 -9.95
C SER A 95 12.08 -23.47 -11.09
N PRO A 96 11.21 -23.31 -12.12
CA PRO A 96 11.21 -24.19 -13.31
C PRO A 96 12.56 -24.29 -14.05
N SER A 97 13.50 -23.39 -13.77
CA SER A 97 14.84 -23.32 -14.39
C SER A 97 15.99 -23.37 -13.38
N ARG A 98 15.72 -23.58 -12.08
CA ARG A 98 16.76 -23.64 -11.04
C ARG A 98 16.51 -24.74 -10.01
N LEU A 99 17.52 -25.57 -9.79
CA LEU A 99 17.62 -26.50 -8.66
C LEU A 99 18.71 -26.07 -7.69
N ARG A 100 18.57 -26.51 -6.44
CA ARG A 100 19.58 -26.39 -5.40
C ARG A 100 19.86 -27.79 -4.84
N GLY A 101 21.06 -28.33 -5.06
CA GLY A 101 21.52 -29.58 -4.46
C GLY A 101 22.26 -29.34 -3.14
N GLY A 102 22.01 -30.13 -2.10
CA GLY A 102 22.63 -29.98 -0.78
C GLY A 102 23.72 -31.02 -0.50
N LEU A 103 24.83 -30.57 0.11
CA LEU A 103 25.84 -31.45 0.73
C LEU A 103 25.56 -31.58 2.23
N ASP A 104 24.52 -32.31 2.58
CA ASP A 104 24.15 -32.60 3.97
C ASP A 104 25.07 -33.66 4.62
N GLY A 105 24.81 -33.97 5.89
CA GLY A 105 25.60 -34.95 6.65
C GLY A 105 25.60 -36.37 6.06
N ASN A 106 24.55 -36.78 5.35
CA ASN A 106 24.49 -38.08 4.70
C ASN A 106 25.39 -38.10 3.47
N ALA A 107 25.29 -37.06 2.63
CA ALA A 107 26.17 -36.88 1.48
C ALA A 107 27.64 -36.91 1.86
N ILE A 108 28.02 -36.25 2.95
CA ILE A 108 29.41 -36.23 3.45
C ILE A 108 29.83 -37.60 4.00
N SER A 109 28.94 -38.30 4.72
CA SER A 109 29.22 -39.65 5.19
C SER A 109 29.45 -40.62 4.03
N GLU A 110 28.73 -40.47 2.91
CA GLU A 110 28.89 -41.28 1.70
C GLU A 110 30.18 -40.95 0.93
N LEU A 111 30.65 -39.70 0.98
CA LEU A 111 31.98 -39.33 0.46
C LEU A 111 33.12 -39.96 1.29
N GLY A 112 32.83 -40.41 2.52
CA GLY A 112 33.78 -41.10 3.40
C GLY A 112 34.79 -40.19 4.11
N SER A 113 34.74 -38.88 3.86
CA SER A 113 35.57 -37.87 4.56
C SER A 113 34.93 -36.48 4.43
N SER A 114 35.09 -35.68 5.48
CA SER A 114 34.72 -34.26 5.56
C SER A 114 35.78 -33.32 4.95
N ARG A 115 36.88 -33.86 4.43
CA ARG A 115 37.95 -33.11 3.76
C ARG A 115 38.43 -33.83 2.50
N GLY A 116 38.63 -33.08 1.41
CA GLY A 116 39.16 -33.63 0.17
C GLY A 116 38.86 -32.77 -1.06
N SER A 117 39.11 -33.32 -2.24
CA SER A 117 38.80 -32.67 -3.52
C SER A 117 37.93 -33.57 -4.39
N PHE A 118 36.87 -33.02 -4.97
CA PHE A 118 36.01 -33.69 -5.93
C PHE A 118 36.30 -33.19 -7.34
N SER A 119 36.39 -34.11 -8.29
CA SER A 119 36.40 -33.80 -9.72
C SER A 119 35.44 -34.72 -10.46
N GLY A 120 34.50 -34.13 -11.19
CA GLY A 120 33.50 -34.88 -11.92
C GLY A 120 32.40 -34.02 -12.53
N ARG A 121 31.18 -34.53 -12.48
CA ARG A 121 29.97 -33.88 -12.98
C ARG A 121 28.80 -34.06 -12.02
N LEU A 122 27.88 -33.12 -12.10
CA LEU A 122 26.57 -33.23 -11.50
C LEU A 122 25.57 -33.63 -12.59
N VAL A 123 24.82 -34.71 -12.36
CA VAL A 123 23.84 -35.25 -13.29
C VAL A 123 22.44 -34.98 -12.76
N VAL A 124 21.57 -34.41 -13.59
CA VAL A 124 20.15 -34.27 -13.31
C VAL A 124 19.39 -35.28 -14.17
N THR A 125 18.70 -36.21 -13.53
CA THR A 125 17.78 -37.15 -14.18
C THR A 125 16.34 -36.71 -13.91
N LYS A 126 15.53 -36.64 -14.96
CA LYS A 126 14.08 -36.44 -14.89
C LYS A 126 13.34 -37.69 -15.36
N VAL A 127 12.32 -38.09 -14.60
CA VAL A 127 11.38 -39.14 -14.95
C VAL A 127 9.96 -38.60 -14.94
N ARG A 128 9.23 -38.75 -16.05
CA ARG A 128 7.82 -38.39 -16.18
C ARG A 128 7.16 -39.39 -17.14
N ASP A 129 6.01 -39.94 -16.74
CA ASP A 129 5.20 -40.86 -17.55
C ASP A 129 6.00 -42.04 -18.14
N GLY A 130 6.95 -42.58 -17.35
CA GLY A 130 7.82 -43.68 -17.75
C GLY A 130 8.98 -43.30 -18.69
N GLN A 131 9.01 -42.08 -19.22
CA GLN A 131 10.14 -41.56 -19.98
C GLN A 131 11.20 -40.97 -19.05
N ARG A 132 12.47 -41.16 -19.43
CA ARG A 132 13.65 -40.69 -18.69
C ARG A 132 14.49 -39.79 -19.58
N ALA A 133 14.87 -38.62 -19.08
CA ALA A 133 15.87 -37.76 -19.67
C ALA A 133 16.95 -37.42 -18.63
N SER A 134 18.19 -37.25 -19.06
CA SER A 134 19.28 -36.85 -18.18
C SER A 134 20.23 -35.90 -18.89
N ASP A 135 20.72 -34.92 -18.16
CA ASP A 135 21.80 -34.03 -18.62
C ASP A 135 22.74 -33.73 -17.45
N SER A 136 23.93 -33.20 -17.74
CA SER A 136 24.98 -33.01 -16.73
C SER A 136 25.83 -31.78 -16.97
N GLY A 137 26.36 -31.22 -15.89
CA GLY A 137 27.37 -30.16 -15.93
C GLY A 137 28.62 -30.53 -15.13
N SER A 138 29.79 -30.10 -15.60
CA SER A 138 31.05 -30.31 -14.87
C SER A 138 31.03 -29.60 -13.52
N LEU A 139 31.59 -30.25 -12.51
CA LEU A 139 31.72 -29.70 -11.16
C LEU A 139 33.04 -30.17 -10.55
N ASN A 140 33.81 -29.21 -10.03
CA ASN A 140 35.00 -29.47 -9.24
C ASN A 140 34.92 -28.61 -7.97
N PHE A 141 35.24 -29.18 -6.82
CA PHE A 141 35.26 -28.45 -5.56
C PHE A 141 36.26 -29.03 -4.58
N GLN A 142 36.66 -28.21 -3.62
CA GLN A 142 37.37 -28.64 -2.41
C GLN A 142 36.36 -28.69 -1.27
N LEU A 143 36.33 -29.79 -0.51
CA LEU A 143 35.56 -29.93 0.72
C LEU A 143 36.50 -29.72 1.91
N VAL A 144 36.10 -28.86 2.84
CA VAL A 144 36.80 -28.61 4.10
C VAL A 144 35.81 -28.70 5.27
N GLU A 145 36.31 -28.96 6.47
CA GLU A 145 35.45 -29.09 7.67
C GLU A 145 34.95 -27.76 8.18
N SER A 146 35.83 -26.77 8.21
CA SER A 146 35.54 -25.43 8.70
C SER A 146 36.27 -24.38 7.89
N LEU A 147 35.76 -23.16 7.98
CA LEU A 147 36.29 -21.98 7.32
C LEU A 147 36.65 -20.93 8.37
N THR A 148 37.93 -20.60 8.46
CA THR A 148 38.40 -19.44 9.23
C THR A 148 38.19 -18.18 8.38
N PRO A 149 37.36 -17.23 8.83
CA PRO A 149 37.11 -15.99 8.09
C PRO A 149 38.32 -15.07 8.17
N SER A 150 38.44 -14.17 7.19
CA SER A 150 39.32 -13.00 7.30
C SER A 150 38.53 -11.74 6.96
N LEU A 151 38.91 -10.63 7.58
CA LEU A 151 38.32 -9.32 7.34
C LEU A 151 39.33 -8.44 6.63
N ASP A 152 39.00 -8.01 5.41
CA ASP A 152 39.86 -7.12 4.62
C ASP A 152 39.42 -5.66 4.76
N ALA A 153 38.11 -5.40 4.67
CA ALA A 153 37.56 -4.05 4.73
C ALA A 153 36.11 -4.01 5.22
N LEU A 154 35.77 -2.90 5.88
CA LEU A 154 34.41 -2.47 6.20
C LEU A 154 34.19 -1.11 5.54
N SER A 155 33.04 -0.91 4.90
CA SER A 155 32.73 0.39 4.26
C SER A 155 31.21 0.59 4.12
N PRO A 156 30.71 1.84 4.15
CA PRO A 156 31.45 3.09 4.35
C PRO A 156 31.83 3.36 5.83
N ASP A 157 32.75 4.29 6.06
CA ASP A 157 33.18 4.71 7.42
C ASP A 157 32.17 5.65 8.10
N VAL A 158 31.22 6.20 7.35
CA VAL A 158 30.12 7.03 7.86
C VAL A 158 28.81 6.38 7.48
N VAL A 159 28.00 6.04 8.48
CA VAL A 159 26.75 5.31 8.32
C VAL A 159 25.60 5.99 9.03
N PHE A 160 24.40 5.71 8.56
CA PHE A 160 23.13 6.02 9.19
C PHE A 160 22.40 4.70 9.48
N PHE A 161 21.42 4.72 10.37
CA PHE A 161 20.51 3.58 10.48
C PHE A 161 19.82 3.27 9.16
N GLY A 162 19.71 1.98 8.85
CA GLY A 162 19.19 1.50 7.57
C GLY A 162 20.23 1.44 6.44
N ASP A 163 21.43 2.01 6.63
CA ASP A 163 22.51 1.81 5.66
C ASP A 163 23.01 0.35 5.70
N GLU A 164 23.49 -0.14 4.56
CA GLU A 164 24.22 -1.39 4.47
C GLU A 164 25.72 -1.12 4.62
N LEU A 165 26.34 -1.73 5.63
CA LEU A 165 27.78 -1.83 5.76
C LEU A 165 28.26 -3.02 4.91
N GLN A 166 29.07 -2.72 3.90
CA GLN A 166 29.73 -3.69 3.04
C GLN A 166 30.94 -4.29 3.78
N VAL A 167 30.97 -5.60 3.87
CA VAL A 167 32.01 -6.40 4.51
C VAL A 167 32.74 -7.19 3.43
N ARG A 168 34.03 -6.89 3.25
CA ARG A 168 34.91 -7.63 2.34
C ARG A 168 35.91 -8.44 3.12
N GLY A 169 36.18 -9.64 2.64
CA GLY A 169 37.05 -10.58 3.32
C GLY A 169 37.14 -11.89 2.55
N THR A 170 37.38 -12.97 3.28
CA THR A 170 37.32 -14.32 2.72
C THR A 170 36.62 -15.29 3.65
N ASN A 171 36.20 -16.41 3.08
CA ASN A 171 35.66 -17.56 3.79
C ASN A 171 34.35 -17.28 4.57
N PHE A 172 33.50 -16.37 4.11
CA PHE A 172 32.16 -16.18 4.72
C PHE A 172 31.26 -17.40 4.50
N LEU A 173 30.40 -17.71 5.48
CA LEU A 173 29.40 -18.78 5.42
C LEU A 173 28.14 -18.30 4.70
N ILE A 174 27.57 -19.15 3.84
CA ILE A 174 26.45 -18.82 2.96
C ILE A 174 25.28 -19.76 3.24
N GLY A 175 24.08 -19.21 3.43
CA GLY A 175 22.85 -19.99 3.51
C GLY A 175 22.83 -20.97 4.69
N ALA A 176 22.76 -22.27 4.38
CA ALA A 176 22.58 -23.33 5.38
C ALA A 176 23.89 -23.78 6.06
N GLU A 177 25.03 -23.24 5.64
CA GLU A 177 26.36 -23.59 6.19
C GLU A 177 26.56 -23.11 7.63
N GLY A 178 25.83 -22.08 8.05
CA GLY A 178 25.95 -21.43 9.34
C GLY A 178 25.80 -19.92 9.23
N SER A 179 26.41 -19.17 10.16
CA SER A 179 26.37 -17.71 10.19
C SER A 179 27.77 -17.12 10.37
N SER A 180 28.13 -16.16 9.52
CA SER A 180 29.28 -15.28 9.76
C SER A 180 28.82 -14.08 10.59
N VAL A 181 29.50 -13.81 11.70
CA VAL A 181 29.14 -12.76 12.65
C VAL A 181 30.26 -11.72 12.71
N LEU A 182 29.91 -10.45 12.51
CA LEU A 182 30.79 -9.32 12.76
C LEU A 182 30.71 -8.93 14.23
N THR A 183 31.86 -8.77 14.87
CA THR A 183 32.00 -8.18 16.20
C THR A 183 32.76 -6.87 16.10
N LEU A 184 32.17 -5.79 16.61
CA LEU A 184 32.84 -4.50 16.84
C LEU A 184 33.07 -4.36 18.34
N ALA A 185 34.34 -4.26 18.76
CA ALA A 185 34.72 -4.09 20.17
C ALA A 185 35.63 -2.88 20.33
N GLY A 186 35.25 -1.93 21.18
CA GLY A 186 36.00 -0.70 21.37
C GLY A 186 35.23 0.33 22.17
N SER A 187 35.49 1.60 21.87
CA SER A 187 34.93 2.73 22.59
C SER A 187 34.13 3.62 21.63
N PHE A 188 32.91 4.00 22.02
CA PHE A 188 32.05 4.91 21.26
C PHE A 188 32.00 6.28 21.94
N THR A 189 32.45 7.32 21.23
CA THR A 189 32.43 8.71 21.71
C THR A 189 31.27 9.47 21.09
N LEU A 190 30.39 10.03 21.92
CA LEU A 190 29.21 10.77 21.49
C LEU A 190 29.56 12.15 20.92
N ASP A 191 28.83 12.59 19.90
CA ASP A 191 29.03 13.91 19.27
C ASP A 191 28.69 15.09 20.19
N ASP A 192 27.86 14.88 21.22
CA ASP A 192 27.42 15.91 22.16
C ASP A 192 28.44 16.25 23.25
N GLY A 193 29.66 15.68 23.15
CA GLY A 193 30.73 15.88 24.13
C GLY A 193 30.61 14.96 25.36
N GLY A 194 29.75 13.95 25.31
CA GLY A 194 29.66 12.90 26.33
C GLY A 194 30.92 12.05 26.48
N SER A 195 31.00 11.34 27.62
CA SER A 195 32.07 10.37 27.88
C SER A 195 32.04 9.22 26.87
N SER A 196 33.20 8.71 26.49
CA SER A 196 33.30 7.50 25.68
C SER A 196 32.77 6.29 26.45
N VAL A 197 31.95 5.46 25.80
CA VAL A 197 31.36 4.25 26.38
C VAL A 197 31.96 3.01 25.72
N ASP A 198 32.37 2.03 26.52
CA ASP A 198 32.81 0.73 25.99
C ASP A 198 31.63 0.03 25.31
N THR A 199 31.83 -0.39 24.07
CA THR A 199 30.80 -0.96 23.21
C THR A 199 31.29 -2.26 22.61
N ILE A 200 30.44 -3.28 22.70
CA ILE A 200 30.62 -4.56 22.00
C ILE A 200 29.34 -4.83 21.22
N GLY A 201 29.38 -4.59 19.93
CA GLY A 201 28.31 -4.90 18.99
C GLY A 201 28.57 -6.23 18.30
N LYS A 202 27.54 -7.08 18.18
CA LYS A 202 27.61 -8.32 17.41
C LYS A 202 26.44 -8.43 16.46
N VAL A 203 26.70 -8.77 15.22
CA VAL A 203 25.66 -8.83 14.19
C VAL A 203 25.97 -9.89 13.14
N ALA A 204 24.96 -10.65 12.76
CA ALA A 204 25.07 -11.64 11.69
C ALA A 204 25.17 -10.94 10.33
N LEU A 205 26.05 -11.44 9.48
CA LEU A 205 26.25 -10.98 8.12
C LEU A 205 25.29 -11.68 7.16
N LEU A 206 24.92 -10.98 6.10
CA LEU A 206 24.25 -11.53 4.93
C LEU A 206 25.30 -11.73 3.83
N ALA A 207 25.91 -12.90 3.80
CA ALA A 207 26.91 -13.25 2.80
C ALA A 207 26.25 -13.58 1.45
N THR A 208 26.73 -12.92 0.39
CA THR A 208 26.34 -13.23 -1.00
C THR A 208 27.37 -14.10 -1.69
N SER A 209 28.62 -14.09 -1.20
CA SER A 209 29.72 -14.92 -1.67
C SER A 209 30.71 -15.23 -0.53
N ARG A 210 31.77 -15.98 -0.84
CA ARG A 210 32.86 -16.22 0.12
C ARG A 210 33.64 -14.95 0.49
N THR A 211 33.51 -13.88 -0.30
CA THR A 211 34.34 -12.68 -0.16
C THR A 211 33.55 -11.39 0.05
N GLU A 212 32.23 -11.46 -0.08
CA GLU A 212 31.33 -10.32 0.04
C GLU A 212 30.15 -10.66 0.92
N ALA A 213 29.90 -9.78 1.89
CA ALA A 213 28.74 -9.83 2.74
C ALA A 213 28.27 -8.40 3.09
N THR A 214 27.02 -8.27 3.49
CA THR A 214 26.48 -7.01 3.97
C THR A 214 25.93 -7.15 5.38
N VAL A 215 25.82 -6.04 6.08
CA VAL A 215 25.07 -5.97 7.33
C VAL A 215 24.32 -4.66 7.43
N LEU A 216 23.06 -4.75 7.87
CA LEU A 216 22.23 -3.58 8.11
C LEU A 216 22.66 -2.89 9.41
N VAL A 217 22.90 -1.59 9.35
CA VAL A 217 23.22 -0.78 10.53
C VAL A 217 21.92 -0.56 11.33
N LEU A 218 21.82 -1.25 12.46
CA LEU A 218 20.71 -1.19 13.40
C LEU A 218 21.18 -0.78 14.80
N PRO A 219 20.28 -0.29 15.68
CA PRO A 219 20.64 0.17 17.01
C PRO A 219 21.34 -0.87 17.89
N ASP A 220 21.09 -2.16 17.66
CA ASP A 220 21.73 -3.26 18.40
C ASP A 220 23.27 -3.25 18.28
N LEU A 221 23.82 -2.59 17.25
CA LEU A 221 25.26 -2.55 17.00
C LEU A 221 25.98 -1.50 17.86
N LEU A 222 25.44 -0.27 17.97
CA LEU A 222 26.11 0.89 18.58
C LEU A 222 25.20 1.77 19.44
N GLY A 223 23.93 1.40 19.65
CA GLY A 223 22.90 2.27 20.21
C GLY A 223 22.33 3.25 19.17
N VAL A 224 21.56 4.25 19.63
CA VAL A 224 20.97 5.30 18.75
C VAL A 224 21.72 6.61 18.71
N SER A 225 22.61 6.85 19.67
CA SER A 225 23.29 8.13 19.79
C SER A 225 24.32 8.33 18.68
N SER A 226 24.35 9.51 18.07
CA SER A 226 25.35 9.84 17.04
C SER A 226 26.74 9.99 17.66
N GLY A 227 27.77 9.56 16.94
CA GLY A 227 29.13 9.61 17.44
C GLY A 227 30.12 8.78 16.62
N ARG A 228 31.31 8.61 17.18
CA ARG A 228 32.41 7.86 16.56
C ARG A 228 32.79 6.65 17.40
N PHE A 229 32.70 5.48 16.78
CA PHE A 229 33.32 4.25 17.23
C PHE A 229 34.81 4.26 16.88
N LYS A 230 35.64 3.85 17.84
CA LYS A 230 37.05 3.51 17.63
C LYS A 230 37.38 2.21 18.36
N GLY A 231 37.86 1.23 17.62
CA GLY A 231 38.18 -0.07 18.20
C GLY A 231 38.65 -1.06 17.17
N THR A 232 38.28 -2.32 17.38
CA THR A 232 38.60 -3.43 16.51
C THR A 232 37.35 -4.09 15.96
N ALA A 233 37.42 -4.51 14.70
CA ALA A 233 36.45 -5.38 14.04
C ALA A 233 37.04 -6.79 13.88
N SER A 234 36.24 -7.81 14.11
CA SER A 234 36.61 -9.21 13.85
C SER A 234 35.40 -10.02 13.41
N LEU A 235 35.67 -11.17 12.79
CA LEU A 235 34.66 -12.06 12.27
C LEU A 235 34.70 -13.40 12.99
N GLU A 236 33.53 -14.02 13.14
CA GLU A 236 33.37 -15.36 13.68
C GLU A 236 32.42 -16.17 12.79
N ASN A 237 32.89 -17.31 12.30
CA ASN A 237 32.08 -18.26 11.54
C ASN A 237 31.51 -19.33 12.48
N LEU A 238 30.21 -19.25 12.73
CA LEU A 238 29.43 -20.22 13.49
C LEU A 238 28.84 -21.25 12.53
N HIS A 239 29.54 -22.37 12.33
CA HIS A 239 29.10 -23.42 11.41
C HIS A 239 27.88 -24.17 11.95
N ALA A 240 27.01 -24.63 11.05
CA ALA A 240 25.83 -25.40 11.42
C ALA A 240 26.22 -26.67 12.20
N GLY A 241 25.75 -26.78 13.45
CA GLY A 241 26.03 -27.94 14.31
C GLY A 241 27.33 -27.86 15.12
N ASN A 242 28.13 -26.79 14.99
CA ASN A 242 29.32 -26.55 15.81
C ASN A 242 29.21 -25.23 16.58
N ALA A 243 29.15 -25.32 17.91
CA ALA A 243 29.06 -24.15 18.78
C ALA A 243 30.40 -23.39 18.93
N ASN A 244 31.53 -24.03 18.62
CA ASN A 244 32.84 -23.39 18.65
C ASN A 244 33.12 -22.77 17.27
N GLY A 245 33.01 -21.44 17.19
CA GLY A 245 33.23 -20.69 15.95
C GLY A 245 34.72 -20.55 15.57
N GLU A 246 34.98 -20.43 14.28
CA GLU A 246 36.29 -20.05 13.75
C GLU A 246 36.41 -18.51 13.70
N LYS A 247 37.51 -17.95 14.20
CA LYS A 247 37.65 -16.49 14.35
C LYS A 247 38.75 -15.92 13.47
N SER A 248 38.51 -14.74 12.92
CA SER A 248 39.55 -13.95 12.26
C SER A 248 40.45 -13.25 13.28
N ASP A 249 41.59 -12.76 12.82
CA ASP A 249 42.31 -11.69 13.52
C ASP A 249 41.45 -10.43 13.63
N SER A 250 41.75 -9.60 14.62
CA SER A 250 41.08 -8.32 14.84
C SER A 250 41.78 -7.20 14.07
N VAL A 251 41.01 -6.39 13.35
CA VAL A 251 41.50 -5.25 12.56
C VAL A 251 41.02 -3.95 13.18
N ASN A 252 41.90 -2.96 13.31
CA ASN A 252 41.50 -1.64 13.79
C ASN A 252 40.52 -0.99 12.81
N HIS A 253 39.43 -0.44 13.33
CA HIS A 253 38.41 0.22 12.54
C HIS A 253 37.83 1.43 13.27
N GLU A 254 37.47 2.45 12.50
CA GLU A 254 36.75 3.62 12.98
C GLU A 254 35.47 3.74 12.16
N LEU A 255 34.34 3.94 12.83
CA LEU A 255 33.02 4.10 12.21
C LEU A 255 32.33 5.31 12.82
N THR A 256 31.73 6.15 12.00
CA THR A 256 30.92 7.29 12.46
C THR A 256 29.45 6.96 12.22
N LEU A 257 28.67 6.91 13.29
CA LEU A 257 27.22 6.86 13.22
C LEU A 257 26.71 8.30 13.16
N ALA A 258 26.26 8.72 11.97
CA ALA A 258 25.77 10.06 11.74
C ALA A 258 24.39 10.28 12.35
N ARG A 259 24.07 11.54 12.65
CA ARG A 259 22.74 11.95 13.09
C ARG A 259 21.69 11.64 12.02
N PRO A 260 20.48 11.20 12.40
CA PRO A 260 19.36 11.14 11.47
C PRO A 260 19.19 12.50 10.78
N THR A 261 19.03 12.50 9.46
CA THR A 261 18.98 13.75 8.70
C THR A 261 17.88 13.71 7.67
N PHE A 262 17.27 14.86 7.45
CA PHE A 262 16.16 15.04 6.55
C PHE A 262 16.64 15.83 5.33
N THR A 263 16.24 15.40 4.13
CA THR A 263 16.78 15.94 2.87
C THR A 263 15.75 16.65 2.01
N SER A 264 14.50 16.18 1.98
CA SER A 264 13.46 16.80 1.14
C SER A 264 12.03 16.49 1.60
N LEU A 265 11.13 17.44 1.36
CA LEU A 265 9.67 17.30 1.46
C LEU A 265 9.06 17.30 0.05
N SER A 266 8.03 16.49 -0.20
CA SER A 266 7.29 16.52 -1.47
C SER A 266 6.35 17.72 -1.59
N SER A 267 5.95 18.32 -0.47
CA SER A 267 5.07 19.49 -0.41
C SER A 267 5.41 20.36 0.81
N PHE A 268 5.37 21.68 0.61
CA PHE A 268 5.42 22.69 1.68
C PHE A 268 4.03 23.20 2.08
N SER A 269 2.99 22.60 1.52
CA SER A 269 1.59 22.81 1.90
C SER A 269 1.03 21.49 2.39
N ILE A 270 0.71 21.43 3.68
CA ILE A 270 0.19 20.23 4.35
C ILE A 270 -1.26 20.47 4.76
N SER A 271 -2.10 19.45 4.62
CA SER A 271 -3.50 19.49 5.07
C SER A 271 -3.78 18.20 5.81
N ARG A 272 -4.76 18.24 6.71
CA ARG A 272 -5.30 17.03 7.32
C ARG A 272 -5.63 15.98 6.26
N GLY A 273 -5.30 14.72 6.55
CA GLY A 273 -5.62 13.57 5.72
C GLY A 273 -4.80 13.41 4.44
N ARG A 274 -4.03 14.45 4.05
CA ARG A 274 -3.14 14.44 2.90
C ARG A 274 -1.82 13.77 3.25
N SER A 275 -1.34 12.91 2.35
CA SER A 275 -0.02 12.30 2.45
C SER A 275 1.07 13.29 2.07
N VAL A 276 2.07 13.41 2.92
CA VAL A 276 3.29 14.20 2.64
C VAL A 276 4.47 13.25 2.68
N GLN A 277 5.13 13.13 1.53
CA GLN A 277 6.31 12.29 1.37
C GLN A 277 7.56 13.08 1.76
N PHE A 278 8.52 12.37 2.32
CA PHE A 278 9.83 12.92 2.58
C PHE A 278 10.95 11.91 2.37
N THR A 279 12.15 12.46 2.18
CA THR A 279 13.38 11.69 2.10
C THR A 279 14.29 12.07 3.25
N ALA A 280 14.84 11.06 3.92
CA ALA A 280 15.71 11.21 5.08
C ALA A 280 16.72 10.07 5.12
N ARG A 281 17.61 10.07 6.12
CA ARG A 281 18.52 8.97 6.43
C ARG A 281 18.56 8.78 7.94
N GLY A 282 18.85 7.56 8.38
CA GLY A 282 18.97 7.26 9.81
C GLY A 282 17.63 7.14 10.51
N LEU A 283 16.56 6.82 9.77
CA LEU A 283 15.25 6.53 10.36
C LEU A 283 15.20 5.09 10.86
N LEU A 284 14.38 4.86 11.87
CA LEU A 284 14.03 3.54 12.38
C LEU A 284 12.54 3.25 12.22
N PRO A 285 12.16 2.03 11.80
CA PRO A 285 10.77 1.61 11.78
C PRO A 285 10.17 1.53 13.17
N LEU A 286 8.86 1.71 13.24
CA LEU A 286 8.08 1.37 14.41
C LEU A 286 8.10 -0.15 14.61
N LEU A 287 8.81 -0.61 15.63
CA LEU A 287 8.81 -1.98 16.09
C LEU A 287 8.42 -1.98 17.56
N SER A 288 7.22 -2.48 17.87
CA SER A 288 6.75 -2.70 19.23
C SER A 288 6.64 -4.21 19.48
N ASN A 289 7.75 -4.83 19.89
CA ASN A 289 7.78 -6.21 20.38
C ASN A 289 8.05 -6.19 21.89
N ALA A 290 7.69 -7.26 22.60
CA ALA A 290 7.95 -7.37 24.03
C ALA A 290 9.46 -7.25 24.33
N GLY A 291 9.90 -6.05 24.71
CA GLY A 291 11.28 -5.76 25.14
C GLY A 291 12.09 -4.78 24.28
N THR A 292 11.57 -4.27 23.16
CA THR A 292 12.23 -3.20 22.39
C THR A 292 11.23 -2.13 21.96
N ASP A 293 11.36 -0.94 22.53
CA ASP A 293 10.63 0.25 22.07
C ASP A 293 11.50 0.96 21.04
N GLN A 294 11.18 0.79 19.75
CA GLN A 294 11.86 1.46 18.65
C GLN A 294 10.87 2.23 17.79
N LEU A 295 11.13 3.51 17.58
CA LEU A 295 10.35 4.34 16.67
C LEU A 295 11.11 5.59 16.26
N THR A 296 10.64 6.25 15.20
CA THR A 296 11.07 7.59 14.82
C THR A 296 9.86 8.51 14.72
N LEU A 297 9.98 9.73 15.25
CA LEU A 297 8.98 10.80 15.11
C LEU A 297 9.58 11.99 14.37
N LEU A 298 8.75 12.79 13.73
CA LEU A 298 9.13 14.12 13.27
C LEU A 298 8.77 15.13 14.36
N ARG A 299 9.78 15.87 14.83
CA ARG A 299 9.62 16.94 15.81
C ARG A 299 9.64 18.29 15.11
N LEU A 300 8.54 19.01 15.21
CA LEU A 300 8.39 20.36 14.70
C LEU A 300 8.54 21.36 15.86
N GLU A 301 9.57 22.20 15.77
CA GLU A 301 9.83 23.25 16.76
C GLU A 301 9.90 24.63 16.12
N GLY A 302 9.14 25.59 16.64
CA GLY A 302 9.03 26.93 16.10
C GLY A 302 7.76 27.63 16.57
N GLN A 303 7.06 28.24 15.63
CA GLN A 303 5.81 28.93 15.85
C GLN A 303 4.82 28.56 14.75
N LEU A 304 3.56 28.40 15.13
CA LEU A 304 2.45 28.28 14.20
C LEU A 304 1.63 29.58 14.25
N LEU A 305 1.66 30.35 13.16
CA LEU A 305 0.83 31.53 12.97
C LEU A 305 -0.48 31.07 12.32
N LEU A 306 -1.58 31.15 13.05
CA LEU A 306 -2.90 30.76 12.56
C LEU A 306 -3.52 31.88 11.72
N ASP A 307 -4.51 31.52 10.89
CA ASP A 307 -5.21 32.49 10.02
C ASP A 307 -5.99 33.56 10.81
N ASP A 308 -6.32 33.29 12.09
CA ASP A 308 -6.89 34.28 13.02
C ASP A 308 -5.83 35.21 13.65
N PHE A 309 -4.59 35.14 13.16
CA PHE A 309 -3.40 35.84 13.64
C PHE A 309 -2.92 35.44 15.03
N SER A 310 -3.50 34.42 15.65
CA SER A 310 -2.95 33.87 16.88
C SER A 310 -1.65 33.11 16.61
N VAL A 311 -0.75 33.11 17.60
CA VAL A 311 0.56 32.45 17.51
C VAL A 311 0.62 31.36 18.55
N VAL A 312 0.82 30.12 18.09
CA VAL A 312 1.02 28.96 18.94
C VAL A 312 2.52 28.64 19.00
N PRO A 313 3.19 28.84 20.15
CA PRO A 313 4.59 28.47 20.30
C PRO A 313 4.73 26.95 20.40
N LEU A 314 5.56 26.36 19.53
CA LEU A 314 5.87 24.93 19.51
C LEU A 314 7.33 24.74 19.95
N GLN A 315 7.60 24.75 21.25
CA GLN A 315 8.97 24.65 21.77
C GLN A 315 9.06 23.66 22.94
N GLY A 316 10.16 22.92 23.04
CA GLY A 316 10.41 22.01 24.15
C GLY A 316 9.27 20.99 24.29
N ASN A 317 8.65 20.89 25.45
CA ASN A 317 7.56 19.92 25.68
C ASN A 317 6.28 20.23 24.87
N SER A 318 6.17 21.43 24.28
CA SER A 318 5.07 21.83 23.40
C SER A 318 5.41 21.67 21.90
N ALA A 319 6.56 21.08 21.57
CA ALA A 319 6.89 20.74 20.19
C ALA A 319 5.87 19.73 19.64
N LEU A 320 5.49 19.90 18.37
CA LEU A 320 4.59 18.96 17.72
C LEU A 320 5.38 17.72 17.28
N LEU A 321 4.88 16.54 17.68
CA LEU A 321 5.46 15.24 17.32
C LEU A 321 4.52 14.53 16.34
N LEU A 322 5.02 14.23 15.15
CA LEU A 322 4.26 13.53 14.11
C LEU A 322 4.84 12.13 13.87
N GLY A 323 3.98 11.13 13.87
CA GLY A 323 4.31 9.79 13.39
C GLY A 323 4.34 9.73 11.86
N PHE A 324 5.00 8.71 11.32
CA PHE A 324 5.06 8.47 9.88
C PHE A 324 5.14 6.97 9.55
N GLU A 325 4.86 6.64 8.30
CA GLU A 325 4.99 5.30 7.74
C GLU A 325 6.19 5.25 6.80
N LEU A 326 7.06 4.24 6.96
CA LEU A 326 8.19 4.00 6.06
C LEU A 326 7.73 3.32 4.77
N GLU A 327 8.22 3.81 3.64
CA GLU A 327 7.89 3.28 2.31
C GLU A 327 8.93 2.28 1.79
N SER A 328 10.16 2.35 2.29
CA SER A 328 11.29 1.55 1.81
C SER A 328 11.95 0.75 2.92
N LEU A 329 12.61 -0.36 2.54
CA LEU A 329 13.45 -1.16 3.44
C LEU A 329 14.80 -0.48 3.73
N THR A 330 15.20 0.48 2.89
CA THR A 330 16.39 1.34 3.06
C THR A 330 16.14 2.51 4.02
N TYR A 331 14.92 2.64 4.53
CA TYR A 331 14.48 3.66 5.50
C TYR A 331 14.77 5.10 5.08
N ASP A 332 14.91 5.34 3.78
CA ASP A 332 15.23 6.64 3.20
C ASP A 332 14.00 7.40 2.74
N ARG A 333 12.85 6.72 2.62
CA ARG A 333 11.56 7.31 2.22
C ARG A 333 10.46 7.00 3.21
N ALA A 334 9.70 8.02 3.54
CA ALA A 334 8.60 7.94 4.47
C ALA A 334 7.46 8.89 4.07
N THR A 335 6.26 8.55 4.51
CA THR A 335 5.06 9.38 4.40
C THR A 335 4.53 9.69 5.78
N PHE A 336 4.31 10.97 6.08
CA PHE A 336 3.52 11.38 7.24
C PHE A 336 2.17 11.93 6.79
N ILE A 337 1.21 11.88 7.70
CA ILE A 337 -0.16 12.37 7.50
C ILE A 337 -0.49 13.21 8.73
N LEU A 338 -0.92 14.44 8.51
CA LEU A 338 -1.45 15.26 9.59
C LEU A 338 -2.86 14.77 9.95
N ARG A 339 -3.10 14.41 11.21
CA ARG A 339 -4.38 13.90 11.72
C ARG A 339 -4.99 14.86 12.73
N TYR A 340 -6.26 14.62 13.05
CA TYR A 340 -7.03 15.42 14.02
C TYR A 340 -6.35 15.50 15.39
N ASP A 341 -5.90 14.37 15.92
CA ASP A 341 -5.32 14.29 17.27
C ASP A 341 -3.95 15.00 17.38
N ASP A 342 -3.24 15.19 16.26
CA ASP A 342 -1.91 15.80 16.26
C ASP A 342 -1.97 17.28 16.67
N LEU A 343 -3.03 17.99 16.25
CA LEU A 343 -3.19 19.43 16.50
C LEU A 343 -4.31 19.75 17.50
N GLY A 344 -5.10 18.74 17.91
CA GLY A 344 -6.13 18.87 18.94
C GLY A 344 -7.33 19.74 18.58
N ALA A 345 -7.47 20.19 17.31
CA ALA A 345 -8.61 20.95 16.85
C ALA A 345 -8.96 20.68 15.38
N ALA A 346 -10.25 20.74 15.08
CA ALA A 346 -10.83 20.34 13.80
C ALA A 346 -10.43 21.21 12.61
N ASN A 347 -9.93 22.43 12.81
CA ASN A 347 -9.81 23.39 11.71
C ASN A 347 -8.65 24.37 11.94
N ILE A 348 -7.44 23.81 12.06
CA ILE A 348 -6.22 24.59 12.16
C ILE A 348 -5.66 24.81 10.77
N SER A 349 -5.63 26.07 10.34
CA SER A 349 -4.94 26.55 9.15
C SER A 349 -4.06 27.74 9.48
N GLY A 350 -3.00 27.91 8.71
CA GLY A 350 -2.02 28.96 8.91
C GLY A 350 -0.64 28.58 8.39
N GLN A 351 0.40 29.03 9.08
CA GLN A 351 1.78 28.83 8.67
C GLN A 351 2.67 28.44 9.85
N PHE A 352 3.33 27.30 9.71
CA PHE A 352 4.44 26.91 10.58
C PHE A 352 5.74 27.58 10.12
N GLN A 353 6.47 28.17 11.07
CA GLN A 353 7.81 28.71 10.90
C GLN A 353 8.73 28.13 11.99
N GLY A 354 9.73 27.34 11.62
CA GLY A 354 10.54 26.64 12.61
C GLY A 354 11.55 25.66 12.02
N THR A 355 11.77 24.54 12.69
CA THR A 355 12.63 23.45 12.24
C THR A 355 11.87 22.14 12.32
N ILE A 356 12.17 21.22 11.40
CA ILE A 356 11.66 19.86 11.42
C ILE A 356 12.85 18.94 11.66
N ALA A 357 12.85 18.12 12.70
CA ALA A 357 13.94 17.20 12.98
C ALA A 357 13.38 15.79 13.22
N PRO A 358 13.98 14.74 12.63
CA PRO A 358 13.68 13.37 13.05
C PRO A 358 14.18 13.14 14.48
N VAL A 359 13.41 12.42 15.28
CA VAL A 359 13.77 12.00 16.63
C VAL A 359 13.63 10.50 16.71
N VAL A 360 14.76 9.84 16.91
CA VAL A 360 14.86 8.38 16.95
C VAL A 360 14.88 7.93 18.41
N TYR A 361 14.04 6.95 18.72
CA TYR A 361 13.94 6.32 20.04
C TYR A 361 14.32 4.86 19.96
N TYR A 362 15.12 4.41 20.93
CA TYR A 362 15.44 2.99 21.12
C TYR A 362 15.75 2.72 22.59
N ASN A 363 15.00 1.81 23.22
CA ASN A 363 15.21 1.36 24.59
C ASN A 363 15.40 2.51 25.61
N GLY A 364 14.56 3.54 25.51
CA GLY A 364 14.59 4.71 26.40
C GLY A 364 15.67 5.74 26.09
N THR A 365 16.52 5.50 25.07
CA THR A 365 17.47 6.50 24.57
C THR A 365 16.84 7.27 23.41
N GLU A 366 17.04 8.59 23.40
CA GLU A 366 16.58 9.50 22.36
C GLU A 366 17.78 10.09 21.61
N GLN A 367 17.76 10.06 20.28
CA GLN A 367 18.67 10.82 19.43
C GLN A 367 17.87 11.76 18.53
N ARG A 368 18.08 13.06 18.73
CA ARG A 368 17.56 14.10 17.83
C ARG A 368 18.48 14.25 16.62
N GLY A 369 17.88 14.23 15.43
CA GLY A 369 18.55 14.47 14.17
C GLY A 369 18.83 15.95 13.88
N ASP A 370 19.47 16.20 12.74
CA ASP A 370 19.74 17.56 12.31
C ASP A 370 18.45 18.30 11.93
N PRO A 371 18.29 19.57 12.33
CA PRO A 371 17.12 20.36 11.97
C PRO A 371 17.12 20.64 10.46
N PHE A 372 16.02 20.28 9.82
CA PHE A 372 15.75 20.61 8.43
C PHE A 372 15.26 22.05 8.30
N ASN A 373 16.01 22.85 7.54
CA ASN A 373 15.64 24.20 7.15
C ASN A 373 15.08 24.16 5.72
N CYS A 374 13.76 24.28 5.61
CA CYS A 374 13.04 24.11 4.37
C CYS A 374 12.58 25.47 3.81
N ASN A 375 13.35 26.02 2.88
CA ASN A 375 12.98 27.27 2.23
C ASN A 375 12.38 27.03 0.85
N LEU A 376 11.50 27.95 0.45
CA LEU A 376 11.12 28.12 -0.94
C LEU A 376 12.37 28.54 -1.76
N PRO A 377 12.44 28.20 -3.06
CA PRO A 377 13.57 28.57 -3.91
C PRO A 377 13.84 30.09 -3.85
N GLY A 378 15.04 30.49 -3.43
CA GLY A 378 15.49 31.89 -3.41
C GLY A 378 15.63 32.56 -2.03
N GLU A 379 15.30 31.89 -0.93
CA GLU A 379 15.46 32.44 0.43
C GLU A 379 16.71 31.85 1.15
N SER A 380 17.46 32.67 1.90
CA SER A 380 18.57 32.19 2.75
C SER A 380 18.05 31.38 3.97
N PRO A 381 18.65 30.23 4.29
CA PRO A 381 18.07 29.25 5.22
C PRO A 381 18.32 29.63 6.68
N THR A 382 17.28 30.08 7.37
CA THR A 382 17.29 30.21 8.84
C THR A 382 16.20 29.41 9.53
N PHE A 383 15.12 29.06 8.83
CA PHE A 383 14.01 28.25 9.36
C PHE A 383 13.17 27.70 8.20
N CYS A 384 12.51 26.56 8.43
CA CYS A 384 11.51 25.93 7.57
C CYS A 384 10.17 26.67 7.63
N LYS A 385 9.57 26.95 6.47
CA LYS A 385 8.21 27.49 6.35
C LYS A 385 7.30 26.47 5.69
N VAL A 386 6.24 26.08 6.38
CA VAL A 386 5.22 25.13 5.88
C VAL A 386 3.84 25.76 6.06
N GLU A 387 3.07 25.80 4.98
CA GLU A 387 1.66 26.17 5.04
C GLU A 387 0.87 24.99 5.60
N ILE A 388 0.06 25.25 6.62
CA ILE A 388 -1.00 24.34 7.06
C ILE A 388 -2.27 24.81 6.35
N ALA A 389 -2.56 24.17 5.22
CA ALA A 389 -3.72 24.50 4.40
C ALA A 389 -5.01 24.16 5.15
N PRO A 390 -6.12 24.89 4.88
CA PRO A 390 -7.43 24.53 5.38
C PRO A 390 -7.78 23.08 5.04
N GLN A 391 -8.44 22.41 5.97
CA GLN A 391 -8.87 21.03 5.76
C GLN A 391 -9.77 20.94 4.53
N THR A 392 -9.55 19.91 3.72
CA THR A 392 -10.36 19.61 2.53
C THR A 392 -10.93 18.21 2.67
N GLN A 393 -12.26 18.07 2.63
CA GLN A 393 -12.90 16.77 2.58
C GLN A 393 -12.87 16.27 1.14
N VAL A 394 -12.09 15.22 0.88
CA VAL A 394 -12.10 14.54 -0.41
C VAL A 394 -13.19 13.47 -0.40
N ILE A 395 -14.00 13.43 -1.45
CA ILE A 395 -15.07 12.45 -1.66
C ILE A 395 -14.78 11.69 -2.95
N PHE A 396 -14.56 10.39 -2.80
CA PHE A 396 -14.43 9.45 -3.91
C PHE A 396 -15.79 8.85 -4.27
N ALA A 397 -16.35 9.30 -5.41
CA ALA A 397 -17.52 8.72 -6.03
C ALA A 397 -17.13 7.42 -6.76
N LYS A 398 -17.36 6.28 -6.10
CA LYS A 398 -16.98 4.96 -6.59
C LYS A 398 -18.16 4.29 -7.30
N PHE A 399 -18.17 4.36 -8.62
CA PHE A 399 -19.11 3.59 -9.44
C PHE A 399 -18.71 2.11 -9.45
N LEU A 400 -19.61 1.23 -9.02
CA LEU A 400 -19.36 -0.21 -8.92
C LEU A 400 -19.53 -0.92 -10.27
N ASP A 401 -19.05 -2.16 -10.33
CA ASP A 401 -19.08 -2.99 -11.54
C ASP A 401 -20.50 -3.31 -12.05
N ASP A 402 -21.51 -3.16 -11.19
CA ASP A 402 -22.93 -3.39 -11.49
C ASP A 402 -23.70 -2.11 -11.93
N PHE A 403 -23.07 -0.93 -11.83
CA PHE A 403 -23.64 0.35 -12.26
C PHE A 403 -23.96 0.37 -13.78
N PRO A 404 -23.06 -0.08 -14.67
CA PRO A 404 -23.36 -0.29 -16.07
C PRO A 404 -24.64 -1.07 -16.39
N GLN A 405 -24.88 -2.17 -15.69
CA GLN A 405 -25.99 -3.10 -15.92
C GLN A 405 -27.31 -2.44 -15.50
N ALA A 406 -27.30 -1.64 -14.43
CA ALA A 406 -28.45 -0.83 -14.07
C ALA A 406 -28.79 0.20 -15.18
N LEU A 407 -27.79 0.83 -15.79
CA LEU A 407 -28.03 1.74 -16.91
C LEU A 407 -28.58 1.05 -18.17
N GLU A 408 -28.39 -0.26 -18.34
CA GLU A 408 -29.01 -1.02 -19.45
C GLU A 408 -30.53 -1.01 -19.35
N ARG A 409 -31.07 -1.09 -18.13
CA ARG A 409 -32.52 -1.04 -17.88
C ARG A 409 -33.11 0.32 -18.29
N PHE A 410 -32.36 1.41 -18.07
CA PHE A 410 -32.70 2.75 -18.55
C PHE A 410 -32.40 2.95 -20.05
N GLY A 411 -31.70 2.01 -20.70
CA GLY A 411 -31.25 2.13 -22.07
C GLY A 411 -30.10 3.12 -22.27
N LEU A 412 -29.41 3.52 -21.20
CA LEU A 412 -28.39 4.58 -21.17
C LEU A 412 -26.94 4.03 -21.04
N ARG A 413 -26.75 2.71 -21.13
CA ARG A 413 -25.43 2.05 -21.04
C ARG A 413 -24.37 2.67 -21.96
N ASN A 414 -24.73 3.00 -23.20
CA ASN A 414 -23.81 3.54 -24.21
C ASN A 414 -23.47 5.04 -23.99
N VAL A 415 -24.16 5.70 -23.08
CA VAL A 415 -23.91 7.09 -22.65
C VAL A 415 -23.53 7.18 -21.17
N GLU A 416 -23.02 6.08 -20.59
CA GLU A 416 -22.62 5.98 -19.18
C GLU A 416 -21.73 7.15 -18.73
N ALA A 417 -20.71 7.50 -19.54
CA ALA A 417 -19.78 8.57 -19.20
C ALA A 417 -20.47 9.92 -19.00
N LEU A 418 -21.54 10.19 -19.75
CA LEU A 418 -22.31 11.44 -19.66
C LEU A 418 -23.22 11.44 -18.42
N VAL A 419 -23.80 10.29 -18.08
CA VAL A 419 -24.55 10.13 -16.82
C VAL A 419 -23.63 10.34 -15.62
N LYS A 420 -22.44 9.72 -15.62
CA LYS A 420 -21.41 9.92 -14.59
C LYS A 420 -20.98 11.38 -14.48
N ALA A 421 -20.70 12.03 -15.61
CA ALA A 421 -20.33 13.45 -15.64
C ALA A 421 -21.43 14.32 -15.01
N ARG A 422 -22.71 14.08 -15.36
CA ARG A 422 -23.83 14.83 -14.79
C ARG A 422 -23.96 14.63 -13.27
N ILE A 423 -23.78 13.41 -12.78
CA ILE A 423 -23.80 13.11 -11.34
C ILE A 423 -22.73 13.94 -10.61
N LEU A 424 -21.50 13.93 -11.13
CA LEU A 424 -20.38 14.67 -10.54
C LEU A 424 -20.60 16.19 -10.61
N ASP A 425 -21.21 16.69 -11.69
CA ASP A 425 -21.54 18.11 -11.83
C ASP A 425 -22.55 18.58 -10.77
N VAL A 426 -23.57 17.77 -10.47
CA VAL A 426 -24.53 18.05 -9.40
C VAL A 426 -23.82 18.10 -8.04
N MET A 427 -22.97 17.11 -7.74
CA MET A 427 -22.19 17.10 -6.49
C MET A 427 -21.29 18.34 -6.36
N ARG A 428 -20.56 18.69 -7.44
CA ARG A 428 -19.66 19.86 -7.47
C ARG A 428 -20.42 21.17 -7.34
N ARG A 429 -21.61 21.27 -7.95
CA ARG A 429 -22.49 22.44 -7.83
C ARG A 429 -22.93 22.62 -6.38
N ASP A 430 -23.49 21.58 -5.77
CA ASP A 430 -24.15 21.69 -4.46
C ASP A 430 -23.15 21.91 -3.31
N TYR A 431 -21.97 21.28 -3.40
CA TYR A 431 -20.85 21.54 -2.48
C TYR A 431 -19.96 22.70 -2.92
N GLY A 432 -20.31 23.41 -3.99
CA GLY A 432 -19.58 24.57 -4.49
C GLY A 432 -19.38 25.62 -3.40
N GLY A 433 -18.17 26.19 -3.33
CA GLY A 433 -17.80 27.17 -2.31
C GLY A 433 -17.45 26.59 -0.93
N LEU A 434 -17.45 25.27 -0.76
CA LEU A 434 -16.94 24.58 0.43
C LEU A 434 -15.58 23.96 0.17
N SER A 435 -14.85 23.63 1.24
CA SER A 435 -13.58 22.90 1.16
C SER A 435 -13.82 21.40 0.97
N ILE A 436 -14.47 21.07 -0.15
CA ILE A 436 -14.83 19.72 -0.56
C ILE A 436 -14.32 19.48 -1.98
N GLU A 437 -13.67 18.34 -2.19
CA GLU A 437 -13.20 17.92 -3.50
C GLU A 437 -13.90 16.62 -3.93
N ILE A 438 -14.53 16.63 -5.10
CA ILE A 438 -15.23 15.47 -5.66
C ILE A 438 -14.38 14.81 -6.75
N ARG A 439 -14.06 13.53 -6.56
CA ARG A 439 -13.26 12.73 -7.50
C ARG A 439 -13.98 11.44 -7.87
N ASP A 440 -13.81 11.00 -9.10
CA ASP A 440 -14.27 9.70 -9.62
C ASP A 440 -13.12 8.69 -9.79
N THR A 441 -11.90 9.10 -9.43
CA THR A 441 -10.72 8.24 -9.30
C THR A 441 -10.29 8.16 -7.84
N ARG A 442 -9.88 6.97 -7.40
CA ARG A 442 -9.42 6.75 -6.02
C ARG A 442 -8.23 7.67 -5.70
N PRO A 443 -8.30 8.50 -4.63
CA PRO A 443 -7.19 9.34 -4.22
C PRO A 443 -5.94 8.51 -3.86
N THR A 444 -4.77 9.01 -4.25
CA THR A 444 -3.45 8.45 -3.91
C THR A 444 -2.61 9.42 -3.06
N ASP A 445 -3.02 10.68 -3.04
CA ASP A 445 -2.46 11.82 -2.29
C ASP A 445 -3.18 12.06 -0.96
N TYR A 446 -4.31 11.40 -0.71
CA TYR A 446 -5.06 11.42 0.54
C TYR A 446 -5.22 10.00 1.10
N VAL A 447 -5.03 9.87 2.40
CA VAL A 447 -5.31 8.64 3.16
C VAL A 447 -6.66 8.74 3.86
N GLU A 448 -7.03 9.93 4.34
CA GLU A 448 -8.37 10.20 4.86
C GLU A 448 -9.23 10.84 3.75
N TYR A 449 -10.15 10.07 3.19
CA TYR A 449 -11.16 10.53 2.24
C TYR A 449 -12.41 9.67 2.36
N SER A 450 -13.57 10.28 2.13
CA SER A 450 -14.85 9.57 2.16
C SER A 450 -15.10 8.84 0.85
N VAL A 451 -15.77 7.70 0.92
CA VAL A 451 -16.19 6.92 -0.25
C VAL A 451 -17.71 6.92 -0.29
N VAL A 452 -18.26 7.19 -1.47
CA VAL A 452 -19.66 6.91 -1.75
C VAL A 452 -19.73 5.89 -2.90
N GLU A 453 -20.36 4.75 -2.64
CA GLU A 453 -20.57 3.71 -3.63
C GLU A 453 -21.88 3.94 -4.40
N ILE A 454 -21.77 3.90 -5.72
CA ILE A 454 -22.91 3.97 -6.63
C ILE A 454 -23.06 2.59 -7.26
N ALA A 455 -24.10 1.88 -6.86
CA ALA A 455 -24.37 0.49 -7.19
C ALA A 455 -25.61 0.37 -8.09
N GLY A 456 -25.78 -0.80 -8.71
CA GLY A 456 -26.97 -1.10 -9.48
C GLY A 456 -28.17 -1.40 -8.58
N VAL A 457 -28.13 -2.53 -7.87
CA VAL A 457 -29.26 -3.04 -7.08
C VAL A 457 -29.08 -2.73 -5.59
N ASP A 458 -30.18 -2.43 -4.88
CA ASP A 458 -30.20 -2.37 -3.41
C ASP A 458 -30.01 -3.77 -2.78
N PRO A 459 -28.87 -4.07 -2.14
CA PRO A 459 -28.62 -5.38 -1.53
C PRO A 459 -29.43 -5.62 -0.26
N ASN A 460 -30.09 -4.59 0.29
CA ASN A 460 -30.99 -4.76 1.42
C ASN A 460 -32.36 -5.31 1.00
N HIS A 461 -32.68 -5.29 -0.31
CA HIS A 461 -33.99 -5.65 -0.84
C HIS A 461 -35.15 -4.84 -0.22
N GLN A 462 -34.91 -3.55 0.03
CA GLN A 462 -35.87 -2.63 0.63
C GLN A 462 -36.24 -1.48 -0.31
N ASP A 463 -35.79 -1.56 -1.56
CA ASP A 463 -35.97 -0.53 -2.58
C ASP A 463 -35.50 0.85 -2.09
N LEU A 464 -34.39 0.89 -1.35
CA LEU A 464 -33.79 2.15 -0.91
C LEU A 464 -33.21 2.89 -2.12
N PHE A 465 -33.41 4.21 -2.21
CA PHE A 465 -32.73 5.03 -3.22
C PHE A 465 -31.26 5.25 -2.89
N GLY A 466 -30.97 5.46 -1.60
CA GLY A 466 -29.65 5.61 -1.04
C GLY A 466 -29.68 5.41 0.47
N LEU A 467 -28.51 5.12 1.05
CA LEU A 467 -28.33 5.00 2.49
C LEU A 467 -26.89 5.28 2.90
N ASP A 468 -26.71 6.29 3.75
CA ASP A 468 -25.56 6.43 4.63
C ASP A 468 -25.67 5.45 5.83
N ASN A 469 -25.03 4.30 5.66
CA ASN A 469 -24.87 3.24 6.67
C ASN A 469 -23.63 3.43 7.55
N THR A 470 -22.94 4.58 7.48
CA THR A 470 -21.79 4.83 8.34
C THR A 470 -22.25 4.85 9.80
N CYS A 471 -21.46 4.22 10.67
CA CYS A 471 -21.75 4.22 12.09
C CYS A 471 -20.46 3.90 12.85
N SER A 472 -19.94 4.88 13.59
CA SER A 472 -18.84 4.69 14.54
C SER A 472 -19.45 4.46 15.93
N GLY A 473 -19.01 3.44 16.66
CA GLY A 473 -19.51 3.14 18.01
C GLY A 473 -19.33 4.27 19.05
N GLU A 474 -18.68 5.38 18.69
CA GLU A 474 -18.47 6.55 19.53
C GLU A 474 -19.79 7.30 19.79
N ASN A 475 -20.13 7.46 21.08
CA ASN A 475 -21.31 8.20 21.58
C ASN A 475 -22.69 7.70 21.10
N GLY A 476 -22.76 6.51 20.49
CA GLY A 476 -24.03 5.89 20.09
C GLY A 476 -24.70 6.50 18.85
N SER A 477 -24.26 7.66 18.35
CA SER A 477 -24.77 8.25 17.11
C SER A 477 -24.05 7.65 15.89
N CYS A 478 -24.79 7.36 14.82
CA CYS A 478 -24.22 6.88 13.57
C CYS A 478 -23.69 8.01 12.67
N LYS A 479 -23.92 9.29 13.01
CA LYS A 479 -23.58 10.43 12.15
C LYS A 479 -22.39 11.22 12.70
N ASP A 480 -21.59 11.78 11.81
CA ASP A 480 -20.38 12.53 12.17
C ASP A 480 -20.63 14.04 12.30
N THR A 481 -21.16 14.43 13.46
CA THR A 481 -21.35 15.85 13.77
C THR A 481 -20.00 16.55 13.96
N GLY A 482 -19.74 17.55 13.11
CA GLY A 482 -18.53 18.36 13.11
C GLY A 482 -17.45 17.91 12.12
N ASN A 483 -17.74 16.93 11.26
CA ASN A 483 -16.80 16.35 10.30
C ASN A 483 -15.50 15.87 10.98
N LYS A 484 -15.62 15.06 12.03
CA LYS A 484 -14.49 14.50 12.77
C LYS A 484 -13.88 13.29 12.06
N ARG A 485 -14.64 12.61 11.20
CA ARG A 485 -14.27 11.42 10.43
C ARG A 485 -14.19 11.78 8.94
N PHE A 486 -12.97 11.87 8.42
CA PHE A 486 -12.73 12.20 7.01
C PHE A 486 -12.77 10.98 6.08
N ASN A 487 -12.93 9.77 6.64
CA ASN A 487 -12.77 8.49 5.97
C ASN A 487 -14.05 7.64 5.98
N ASP A 488 -15.21 8.29 6.00
CA ASP A 488 -16.50 7.61 6.00
C ASP A 488 -16.73 6.81 4.71
N VAL A 489 -17.34 5.64 4.84
CA VAL A 489 -17.68 4.78 3.70
C VAL A 489 -19.20 4.63 3.64
N ILE A 490 -19.82 5.35 2.71
CA ILE A 490 -21.23 5.26 2.33
C ILE A 490 -21.32 4.17 1.26
N GLY A 491 -21.32 2.91 1.71
CA GLY A 491 -21.14 1.77 0.81
C GLY A 491 -20.88 0.47 1.56
N GLY A 492 -20.88 -0.64 0.82
CA GLY A 492 -20.61 -1.97 1.36
C GLY A 492 -21.47 -2.35 2.57
N LYS A 493 -21.09 -3.42 3.27
CA LYS A 493 -21.77 -3.90 4.47
C LYS A 493 -21.17 -3.29 5.73
N ASN A 494 -21.99 -2.64 6.56
CA ASN A 494 -21.63 -2.22 7.91
C ASN A 494 -22.40 -3.06 8.95
N ALA A 495 -21.66 -3.89 9.71
CA ALA A 495 -22.24 -4.74 10.75
C ALA A 495 -22.85 -3.94 11.91
N LEU A 496 -22.23 -2.84 12.32
CA LEU A 496 -22.71 -2.00 13.43
C LEU A 496 -24.06 -1.33 13.10
N SER A 497 -24.26 -0.97 11.84
CA SER A 497 -25.57 -0.47 11.35
C SER A 497 -26.65 -1.53 11.55
N GLY A 498 -26.36 -2.78 11.16
CA GLY A 498 -27.25 -3.93 11.33
C GLY A 498 -27.54 -4.27 12.79
N GLU A 499 -26.53 -4.23 13.66
CA GLU A 499 -26.71 -4.46 15.11
C GLU A 499 -27.63 -3.44 15.77
N LYS A 500 -27.68 -2.21 15.24
CA LYS A 500 -28.60 -1.14 15.69
C LYS A 500 -29.98 -1.22 15.03
N GLY A 501 -30.24 -2.24 14.22
CA GLY A 501 -31.55 -2.47 13.57
C GLY A 501 -31.78 -1.67 12.28
N PHE A 502 -30.76 -0.98 11.76
CA PHE A 502 -30.82 -0.30 10.46
C PHE A 502 -30.37 -1.23 9.33
N PRO A 503 -30.69 -0.93 8.05
CA PRO A 503 -30.16 -1.68 6.93
C PRO A 503 -28.62 -1.65 6.93
N SER A 504 -28.01 -2.78 6.55
CA SER A 504 -26.56 -2.97 6.70
C SER A 504 -25.78 -2.51 5.48
N TYR A 505 -26.39 -2.48 4.29
CA TYR A 505 -25.71 -2.08 3.06
C TYR A 505 -25.98 -0.61 2.73
N GLY A 506 -24.92 0.18 2.59
CA GLY A 506 -25.01 1.58 2.17
C GLY A 506 -24.71 1.77 0.69
N GLY A 507 -24.83 3.01 0.22
CA GLY A 507 -24.59 3.40 -1.16
C GLY A 507 -25.81 4.05 -1.79
N VAL A 508 -25.74 4.32 -3.10
CA VAL A 508 -26.86 4.82 -3.92
C VAL A 508 -27.18 3.78 -4.99
N PHE A 509 -28.46 3.41 -5.12
CA PHE A 509 -28.91 2.24 -5.87
C PHE A 509 -29.71 2.67 -7.10
N VAL A 510 -29.12 2.53 -8.29
CA VAL A 510 -29.67 3.04 -9.55
C VAL A 510 -31.01 2.37 -9.90
N ASP A 511 -31.13 1.06 -9.68
CA ASP A 511 -32.33 0.30 -10.03
C ASP A 511 -33.55 0.71 -9.21
N SER A 512 -33.35 1.15 -7.97
CA SER A 512 -34.42 1.56 -7.07
C SER A 512 -35.23 2.73 -7.63
N PHE A 513 -34.65 3.55 -8.52
CA PHE A 513 -35.34 4.69 -9.13
C PHE A 513 -36.46 4.30 -10.10
N PHE A 514 -36.52 3.04 -10.55
CA PHE A 514 -37.70 2.54 -11.26
C PHE A 514 -38.98 2.58 -10.42
N GLN A 515 -38.90 2.77 -9.10
CA GLN A 515 -40.07 3.04 -8.27
C GLN A 515 -40.87 4.27 -8.71
N PHE A 516 -40.23 5.23 -9.39
CA PHE A 516 -40.91 6.40 -9.96
C PHE A 516 -41.62 6.13 -11.29
N SER A 517 -41.45 4.94 -11.89
CA SER A 517 -42.22 4.50 -13.04
C SER A 517 -43.65 4.15 -12.63
N LYS A 518 -44.65 4.71 -13.32
CA LYS A 518 -46.05 4.31 -13.12
C LYS A 518 -46.35 2.94 -13.73
N LYS A 519 -45.64 2.56 -14.79
CA LYS A 519 -45.77 1.26 -15.46
C LYS A 519 -45.13 0.09 -14.70
N LYS A 520 -44.03 0.33 -13.97
CA LYS A 520 -43.18 -0.73 -13.39
C LYS A 520 -42.92 -0.58 -11.89
N GLY A 521 -43.08 0.63 -11.35
CA GLY A 521 -42.65 0.99 -10.01
C GLY A 521 -43.74 0.88 -8.96
N ASN A 522 -43.52 1.62 -7.87
CA ASN A 522 -44.44 1.67 -6.74
C ASN A 522 -45.63 2.59 -7.10
N PRO A 523 -46.89 2.14 -7.06
CA PRO A 523 -48.06 2.96 -7.39
C PRO A 523 -48.18 4.26 -6.59
N ALA A 524 -47.62 4.32 -5.37
CA ALA A 524 -47.65 5.51 -4.53
C ALA A 524 -46.61 6.57 -4.93
N LEU A 525 -45.51 6.17 -5.57
CA LEU A 525 -44.42 7.07 -5.99
C LEU A 525 -44.40 7.31 -7.51
N GLY A 526 -45.02 6.41 -8.27
CA GLY A 526 -44.98 6.39 -9.72
C GLY A 526 -45.60 7.63 -10.37
N THR A 527 -44.94 8.17 -11.38
CA THR A 527 -45.40 9.35 -12.14
C THR A 527 -45.41 9.04 -13.63
N GLU A 528 -46.33 9.67 -14.38
CA GLU A 528 -46.34 9.56 -15.84
C GLU A 528 -45.12 10.24 -16.46
N THR A 529 -44.69 11.36 -15.89
CA THR A 529 -43.52 12.12 -16.34
C THR A 529 -42.23 11.30 -16.32
N PHE A 530 -42.03 10.41 -15.34
CA PHE A 530 -40.90 9.48 -15.36
C PHE A 530 -40.94 8.57 -16.60
N ASP A 531 -42.12 7.98 -16.85
CA ASP A 531 -42.29 7.06 -17.98
C ASP A 531 -42.18 7.77 -19.33
N GLU A 532 -42.54 9.06 -19.41
CA GLU A 532 -42.38 9.91 -20.59
C GLU A 532 -40.91 10.21 -20.88
N ILE A 533 -40.14 10.64 -19.87
CA ILE A 533 -38.73 10.99 -20.00
C ILE A 533 -37.90 9.78 -20.41
N PHE A 534 -38.08 8.65 -19.73
CA PHE A 534 -37.27 7.45 -19.98
C PHE A 534 -37.85 6.56 -21.08
N GLY A 535 -39.11 6.76 -21.48
CA GLY A 535 -39.82 5.90 -22.44
C GLY A 535 -39.19 5.84 -23.83
N CYS A 536 -38.46 6.87 -24.25
CA CYS A 536 -37.70 6.85 -25.51
C CYS A 536 -36.68 5.71 -25.56
N CYS A 537 -36.07 5.44 -24.41
CA CYS A 537 -34.73 4.90 -24.33
C CYS A 537 -34.71 3.60 -23.52
N SER A 538 -35.52 3.51 -22.47
CA SER A 538 -35.60 2.35 -21.58
C SER A 538 -36.35 1.18 -22.23
N PRO A 539 -35.71 0.01 -22.44
CA PRO A 539 -36.38 -1.19 -22.92
C PRO A 539 -37.50 -1.66 -22.00
N GLU A 540 -37.35 -1.46 -20.68
CA GLU A 540 -38.36 -1.79 -19.67
C GLU A 540 -39.67 -1.01 -19.84
N LEU A 541 -39.61 0.16 -20.46
CA LEU A 541 -40.75 1.03 -20.74
C LEU A 541 -41.23 0.95 -22.21
N GLY A 542 -40.62 0.07 -23.01
CA GLY A 542 -40.92 -0.12 -24.43
C GLY A 542 -40.10 0.75 -25.39
N GLY A 543 -39.08 1.44 -24.88
CA GLY A 543 -38.14 2.24 -25.66
C GLY A 543 -37.00 1.42 -26.28
N ASN A 544 -36.12 2.08 -27.05
CA ASN A 544 -34.93 1.45 -27.63
C ASN A 544 -33.67 1.97 -26.95
N THR A 545 -32.78 1.06 -26.54
CA THR A 545 -31.46 1.41 -26.00
C THR A 545 -30.74 2.41 -26.91
N VAL A 546 -30.12 3.43 -26.32
CA VAL A 546 -29.30 4.42 -27.05
C VAL A 546 -28.16 3.70 -27.76
N GLN A 547 -28.01 3.90 -29.06
CA GLN A 547 -26.93 3.28 -29.84
C GLN A 547 -25.67 4.16 -29.88
N VAL A 548 -24.52 3.54 -30.16
CA VAL A 548 -23.26 4.28 -30.34
C VAL A 548 -23.40 5.27 -31.50
N GLY A 549 -23.05 6.54 -31.27
CA GLY A 549 -23.13 7.61 -32.28
C GLY A 549 -24.52 8.22 -32.45
N GLU A 550 -25.53 7.76 -31.70
CA GLU A 550 -26.85 8.40 -31.68
C GLU A 550 -26.88 9.71 -30.89
N TYR A 551 -25.98 9.86 -29.93
CA TYR A 551 -25.80 11.08 -29.15
C TYR A 551 -24.31 11.47 -29.09
N PRO A 552 -23.96 12.74 -29.30
CA PRO A 552 -24.84 13.85 -29.69
C PRO A 552 -25.17 13.87 -31.21
N GLY A 553 -26.30 14.46 -31.57
CA GLY A 553 -26.66 14.83 -32.96
C GLY A 553 -27.57 13.86 -33.73
N GLY A 554 -28.08 12.81 -33.10
CA GLY A 554 -29.02 11.86 -33.70
C GLY A 554 -30.49 12.32 -33.67
N SER A 555 -31.39 11.46 -34.13
CA SER A 555 -32.83 11.78 -34.22
C SER A 555 -33.55 11.87 -32.88
N ARG A 556 -33.00 11.25 -31.82
CA ARG A 556 -33.52 11.27 -30.44
C ARG A 556 -32.65 12.11 -29.50
N ASP A 557 -31.89 13.06 -30.06
CA ASP A 557 -30.86 13.81 -29.32
C ASP A 557 -31.42 14.51 -28.07
N ALA A 558 -32.57 15.18 -28.21
CA ALA A 558 -33.22 15.92 -27.13
C ALA A 558 -33.75 14.98 -26.04
N GLU A 559 -34.38 13.87 -26.42
CA GLU A 559 -34.92 12.89 -25.48
C GLU A 559 -33.80 12.18 -24.71
N ILE A 560 -32.70 11.83 -25.40
CA ILE A 560 -31.52 11.23 -24.77
C ILE A 560 -30.85 12.22 -23.82
N ALA A 561 -30.68 13.48 -24.24
CA ALA A 561 -30.12 14.53 -23.39
C ALA A 561 -30.94 14.71 -22.10
N GLU A 562 -32.27 14.72 -22.20
CA GLU A 562 -33.15 14.85 -21.05
C GLU A 562 -33.09 13.63 -20.13
N ALA A 563 -33.07 12.42 -20.67
CA ALA A 563 -32.91 11.20 -19.88
C ALA A 563 -31.57 11.17 -19.12
N ILE A 564 -30.46 11.57 -19.78
CA ILE A 564 -29.15 11.72 -19.14
C ILE A 564 -29.20 12.77 -18.02
N ARG A 565 -29.77 13.95 -18.30
CA ARG A 565 -29.87 15.04 -17.33
C ARG A 565 -30.66 14.63 -16.10
N VAL A 566 -31.84 14.06 -16.31
CA VAL A 566 -32.78 13.68 -15.24
C VAL A 566 -32.22 12.55 -14.39
N LEU A 567 -31.70 11.48 -15.00
CA LEU A 567 -31.08 10.39 -14.22
C LEU A 567 -29.86 10.89 -13.43
N GLY A 568 -29.01 11.70 -14.06
CA GLY A 568 -27.85 12.28 -13.39
C GLY A 568 -28.23 13.21 -12.24
N ASN A 569 -29.31 13.99 -12.39
CA ASN A 569 -29.86 14.83 -11.32
C ASN A 569 -30.34 14.02 -10.12
N ILE A 570 -31.16 13.00 -10.36
CA ILE A 570 -31.75 12.18 -9.30
C ILE A 570 -30.65 11.44 -8.52
N LEU A 571 -29.67 10.87 -9.22
CA LEU A 571 -28.54 10.19 -8.61
C LEU A 571 -27.62 11.17 -7.87
N GLY A 572 -27.25 12.29 -8.49
CA GLY A 572 -26.43 13.33 -7.88
C GLY A 572 -27.05 13.90 -6.61
N ASN A 573 -28.34 14.29 -6.66
CA ASN A 573 -29.07 14.82 -5.50
C ASN A 573 -29.22 13.79 -4.37
N THR A 574 -29.30 12.49 -4.71
CA THR A 574 -29.31 11.42 -3.70
C THR A 574 -27.93 11.27 -3.07
N ILE A 575 -26.85 11.28 -3.84
CA ILE A 575 -25.48 11.22 -3.31
C ILE A 575 -25.19 12.41 -2.40
N VAL A 576 -25.56 13.63 -2.81
CA VAL A 576 -25.38 14.84 -1.98
C VAL A 576 -26.15 14.74 -0.66
N HIS A 577 -27.33 14.10 -0.65
CA HIS A 577 -28.07 13.83 0.58
C HIS A 577 -27.31 12.87 1.51
N GLU A 578 -26.87 11.73 1.01
CA GLU A 578 -26.17 10.72 1.82
C GLU A 578 -24.81 11.20 2.32
N VAL A 579 -24.03 11.87 1.47
CA VAL A 579 -22.81 12.57 1.89
C VAL A 579 -23.15 13.60 2.96
N GLY A 580 -24.29 14.27 2.83
CA GLY A 580 -24.76 15.21 3.82
C GLY A 580 -24.93 14.61 5.21
N HIS A 581 -25.50 13.42 5.31
CA HIS A 581 -25.58 12.69 6.57
C HIS A 581 -24.20 12.32 7.13
N SER A 582 -23.29 11.87 6.26
CA SER A 582 -21.90 11.59 6.65
C SER A 582 -21.19 12.84 7.18
N LEU A 583 -21.51 14.04 6.70
CA LEU A 583 -20.99 15.30 7.25
C LEU A 583 -21.72 15.78 8.52
N GLY A 584 -22.62 14.97 9.07
CA GLY A 584 -23.39 15.26 10.27
C GLY A 584 -24.55 16.24 10.07
N MET A 585 -25.00 16.47 8.83
CA MET A 585 -26.17 17.30 8.62
C MET A 585 -27.42 16.70 9.25
N THR A 586 -28.25 17.62 9.74
CA THR A 586 -29.48 17.48 10.55
C THR A 586 -29.32 16.85 11.95
N ALA A 587 -28.21 16.14 12.22
CA ALA A 587 -27.91 15.57 13.55
C ALA A 587 -27.72 16.62 14.66
N GLN A 588 -27.63 17.91 14.30
CA GLN A 588 -27.65 19.03 15.26
C GLN A 588 -28.96 19.14 16.06
N GLY A 589 -30.06 18.57 15.57
CA GLY A 589 -31.33 18.49 16.31
C GLY A 589 -31.34 17.43 17.42
N GLY A 590 -30.27 16.63 17.52
CA GLY A 590 -30.15 15.48 18.41
C GLY A 590 -29.61 14.26 17.66
N ALA A 591 -29.11 13.25 18.40
CA ALA A 591 -28.44 12.07 17.85
C ALA A 591 -29.27 11.26 16.84
N ASP A 592 -30.60 11.44 16.84
CA ASP A 592 -31.57 10.74 15.99
C ASP A 592 -32.26 11.64 14.95
N THR A 593 -31.76 12.87 14.72
CA THR A 593 -32.34 13.77 13.70
C THR A 593 -31.61 13.61 12.37
N PHE A 594 -32.22 12.86 11.45
CA PHE A 594 -31.60 12.53 10.16
C PHE A 594 -32.08 13.39 8.99
N HIS A 595 -33.17 14.14 9.14
CA HIS A 595 -33.69 15.01 8.10
C HIS A 595 -34.04 16.39 8.65
N ASN A 596 -34.35 17.34 7.77
CA ASN A 596 -34.99 18.57 8.19
C ASN A 596 -36.29 18.23 8.97
N LEU A 597 -36.51 18.89 10.11
CA LEU A 597 -37.69 18.62 10.95
C LEU A 597 -39.01 18.94 10.24
N ILE A 598 -38.97 19.79 9.23
CA ILE A 598 -40.10 20.19 8.40
C ILE A 598 -39.63 20.15 6.96
N ASP A 599 -40.27 19.30 6.16
CA ASP A 599 -40.02 19.22 4.72
C ASP A 599 -40.42 20.53 4.03
N LYS A 600 -39.60 20.99 3.10
CA LYS A 600 -39.80 22.19 2.27
C LYS A 600 -39.43 21.87 0.82
N PRO A 601 -40.24 22.32 -0.15
CA PRO A 601 -39.91 22.17 -1.57
C PRO A 601 -38.48 22.64 -1.90
N GLY A 602 -37.70 21.78 -2.54
CA GLY A 602 -36.34 22.05 -2.99
C GLY A 602 -35.26 21.83 -1.93
N ALA A 603 -35.60 21.39 -0.71
CA ALA A 603 -34.62 21.20 0.35
C ALA A 603 -33.95 19.82 0.28
N ILE A 604 -32.64 19.81 0.03
CA ILE A 604 -31.91 18.56 -0.24
C ILE A 604 -31.85 17.59 0.93
N MET A 605 -31.92 18.08 2.18
CA MET A 605 -31.85 17.27 3.40
C MET A 605 -33.23 16.86 3.95
N ASP A 606 -34.28 16.99 3.15
CA ASP A 606 -35.60 16.46 3.48
C ASP A 606 -35.66 14.94 3.33
N ASN A 607 -36.60 14.32 4.04
CA ASN A 607 -36.77 12.88 3.99
C ASN A 607 -36.96 12.42 2.55
N GLY A 608 -36.26 11.34 2.17
CA GLY A 608 -36.36 10.76 0.84
C GLY A 608 -37.80 10.43 0.40
N SER A 609 -38.67 9.98 1.30
CA SER A 609 -40.08 9.71 0.97
C SER A 609 -40.90 10.98 0.68
N SER A 610 -40.43 12.13 1.14
CA SER A 610 -41.14 13.41 1.02
C SER A 610 -40.74 14.21 -0.22
N ARG A 611 -39.65 13.82 -0.90
CA ARG A 611 -39.17 14.47 -2.12
C ARG A 611 -39.70 13.76 -3.37
N PRO A 612 -40.65 14.36 -4.12
CA PRO A 612 -41.23 13.75 -5.31
C PRO A 612 -40.20 13.64 -6.46
N PHE A 613 -40.54 12.84 -7.47
CA PHE A 613 -39.70 12.67 -8.67
C PHE A 613 -39.34 14.01 -9.33
N SER A 614 -40.32 14.88 -9.57
CA SER A 614 -40.11 16.16 -10.26
C SER A 614 -39.12 17.08 -9.55
N GLU A 615 -39.12 17.04 -8.22
CA GLU A 615 -38.14 17.77 -7.41
C GLU A 615 -36.75 17.17 -7.60
N ARG A 616 -36.58 15.86 -7.38
CA ARG A 616 -35.29 15.13 -7.53
C ARG A 616 -34.67 15.27 -8.92
N ALA A 617 -35.53 15.28 -9.93
CA ALA A 617 -35.19 15.43 -11.34
C ALA A 617 -34.88 16.88 -11.74
N GLU A 618 -35.20 17.87 -10.89
CA GLU A 618 -35.11 19.30 -11.20
C GLU A 618 -35.91 19.63 -12.47
N LEU A 619 -37.20 19.29 -12.47
CA LEU A 619 -38.14 19.66 -13.51
C LEU A 619 -38.74 21.03 -13.23
N ASP A 620 -39.28 21.66 -14.27
CA ASP A 620 -40.03 22.93 -14.20
C ASP A 620 -39.26 24.10 -13.55
N GLY A 621 -37.93 24.12 -13.72
CA GLY A 621 -37.06 25.16 -13.17
C GLY A 621 -36.77 25.01 -11.67
N THR A 622 -37.19 23.89 -11.05
CA THR A 622 -36.86 23.57 -9.66
C THR A 622 -35.36 23.34 -9.52
N THR A 623 -34.70 23.97 -8.55
CA THR A 623 -33.33 23.65 -8.16
C THR A 623 -33.33 23.16 -6.72
N ILE A 624 -32.72 22.01 -6.47
CA ILE A 624 -32.57 21.49 -5.12
C ILE A 624 -31.32 22.09 -4.49
N LEU A 625 -31.45 22.64 -3.29
CA LEU A 625 -30.34 23.27 -2.57
C LEU A 625 -30.34 22.88 -1.09
N PHE A 626 -29.23 23.15 -0.42
CA PHE A 626 -29.19 23.16 1.03
C PHE A 626 -30.07 24.29 1.57
N ARG A 627 -30.76 24.03 2.68
CA ARG A 627 -31.35 25.11 3.48
C ARG A 627 -30.25 25.95 4.11
N CYS A 628 -30.52 27.23 4.38
CA CYS A 628 -29.50 28.17 4.84
C CYS A 628 -28.87 27.78 6.18
N HIS A 629 -29.58 27.05 7.06
CA HIS A 629 -28.98 26.51 8.27
C HIS A 629 -28.01 25.35 7.98
N ASN A 630 -28.37 24.43 7.07
CA ASN A 630 -27.50 23.34 6.63
C ASN A 630 -26.25 23.88 5.93
N ARG A 631 -26.43 24.86 5.02
CA ARG A 631 -25.34 25.51 4.32
C ARG A 631 -24.37 26.20 5.28
N ARG A 632 -24.90 26.99 6.22
CA ARG A 632 -24.07 27.68 7.23
C ARG A 632 -23.29 26.69 8.10
N TYR A 633 -23.89 25.56 8.45
CA TYR A 633 -23.17 24.51 9.17
C TYR A 633 -21.99 23.97 8.34
N LEU A 634 -22.21 23.62 7.07
CA LEU A 634 -21.12 23.16 6.20
C LEU A 634 -20.02 24.23 6.04
N GLU A 635 -20.39 25.51 5.92
CA GLU A 635 -19.43 26.62 5.84
C GLU A 635 -18.63 26.80 7.15
N GLN A 636 -19.17 26.37 8.30
CA GLN A 636 -18.46 26.39 9.57
C GLN A 636 -17.46 25.23 9.69
N ILE A 637 -17.84 24.03 9.26
CA ILE A 637 -16.99 22.83 9.41
C ILE A 637 -16.00 22.65 8.25
N LEU A 638 -16.30 23.14 7.05
CA LEU A 638 -15.49 22.99 5.85
C LEU A 638 -15.36 24.33 5.09
N PRO A 639 -14.83 25.38 5.73
CA PRO A 639 -14.72 26.69 5.12
C PRO A 639 -13.75 26.67 3.94
N LYS A 640 -14.13 27.33 2.83
CA LYS A 640 -13.22 27.62 1.72
C LYS A 640 -12.81 29.09 1.76
N PRO A 641 -11.54 29.43 2.05
CA PRO A 641 -11.11 30.82 2.11
C PRO A 641 -11.43 31.59 0.84
N GLY A 642 -11.98 32.79 0.99
CA GLY A 642 -12.32 33.68 -0.13
C GLY A 642 -13.52 33.26 -0.98
N ALA A 643 -14.20 32.15 -0.66
CA ALA A 643 -15.42 31.77 -1.36
C ALA A 643 -16.61 32.67 -0.93
N PRO A 644 -17.49 33.08 -1.85
CA PRO A 644 -18.75 33.72 -1.49
C PRO A 644 -19.64 32.74 -0.72
N GLN A 645 -20.57 33.26 0.07
CA GLN A 645 -21.61 32.44 0.69
C GLN A 645 -22.38 31.70 -0.41
N GLY A 646 -22.58 30.39 -0.23
CA GLY A 646 -23.29 29.59 -1.21
C GLY A 646 -24.79 29.87 -1.24
N ASP A 647 -25.41 29.62 -2.39
CA ASP A 647 -26.87 29.71 -2.53
C ASP A 647 -27.56 28.74 -1.56
N CYS A 648 -28.67 29.18 -0.98
CA CYS A 648 -29.43 28.38 -0.04
C CYS A 648 -30.91 28.75 -0.04
N ILE A 649 -31.75 27.81 0.42
CA ILE A 649 -33.19 28.03 0.61
C ILE A 649 -33.47 28.41 2.08
N PRO A 650 -34.35 29.39 2.36
CA PRO A 650 -34.67 29.82 3.73
C PRO A 650 -35.12 28.71 4.72
#